data_AF-A0A4R2TRN6-F1
#
_entry.id   AF-A0A4R2TRN6-F1
#
_cell.length_a   1.000
_cell.length_b   1.000
_cell.length_c   1.000
_cell.angle_alpha   90.00
_cell.angle_beta   90.00
_cell.angle_gamma   90.00
#
_symmetry.space_group_name_H-M   'P 1'
#
loop_
_entity.id
_entity.type
_entity.pdbx_description
1 polymer ?
#
loop_
_entity_poly.entity_id
_entity_poly.type
_entity_poly.pdbx_seq_one_letter_code
_entity_poly.pdbx_strand_id
1 'polypeptide(L)'
;MIASDDAVAALVARADAARDRRDWLAAADAYRAVVRVQPRNAGLWVQLGHALKESGGIQAAGDAYRRALSIDRFSGDTHLQLGHLLKMQDDRAGAVAAYAQALRLDPTLDSALGELVHLGARDLIPAATIDRQAMWRRLDAVAEALAGANEALRAWIGTSAYPMAAYDRFRSDVAIRPPPPLSAVADDGSEPITLAIDCRAATASSVRVTLTALLDQSDPSWVARLVDASGIADHPVASMTITDPRIGFDDDGGYALRPGLLVSIDAGVILHPHALAWLRYAAARSSAAAVTCDHDHVRRHWARGQCHADPILYGVDDSALRAAVPPRLVAARNDLLRMPRDGDTLSGADLRAAMIDAARAAASPVAHVPRILASLYDDGVERPAATELRGAASPIDATAPQIASRRSRIAIVIPTRDEAAMLTEAVDSLLAVADQPDRISVIIVDNRSREPATHALLDDYATRSGHAVVVMDEPFNWSRANMLGIATARAADCDLLLFANNDVVMLTQGWDSELDRLLSDPETGIVGARLLYPDMTVQHAGIVLGAGEGLPLHEGRHAAFDDSGPGGRYVTQHDAAAVTGAFLAMRRDVLTEIGGFDCARLPIAYNDIDVCLRARAAGYRVRYCPQIELIHHESKTRGRTRTEDEVAWDDAELGDLHAVWGEALTLDPGINPQWALGGAPFDGLREPGLSEILAFIDRSARADPWRVTKAGV
;
A
#
# COMPACT_ATOMS: atom_id res chain seq x y z
N MET A 1 83.05 18.59 32.60
CA MET A 1 82.43 18.71 33.93
C MET A 1 81.18 17.84 33.90
N ILE A 2 81.20 16.68 34.55
CA ILE A 2 80.05 15.76 34.59
C ILE A 2 79.02 16.41 35.53
N ALA A 3 77.81 16.68 35.06
CA ALA A 3 76.73 17.21 35.90
C ALA A 3 76.34 16.16 36.97
N SER A 4 75.99 16.59 38.18
CA SER A 4 75.52 15.67 39.23
C SER A 4 74.20 15.00 38.82
N ASP A 5 73.94 13.78 39.29
CA ASP A 5 72.72 13.04 38.96
C ASP A 5 71.44 13.83 39.33
N ASP A 6 71.47 14.58 40.43
CA ASP A 6 70.38 15.48 40.84
C ASP A 6 70.13 16.61 39.83
N ALA A 7 71.19 17.16 39.23
CA ALA A 7 71.08 18.19 38.21
C ALA A 7 70.47 17.63 36.91
N VAL A 8 70.77 16.37 36.57
CA VAL A 8 70.17 15.70 35.40
C VAL A 8 68.71 15.37 35.65
N ALA A 9 68.37 14.85 36.84
CA ALA A 9 66.99 14.58 37.21
C ALA A 9 66.13 15.86 37.18
N ALA A 10 66.65 16.98 37.67
CA ALA A 10 65.97 18.28 37.58
C ALA A 10 65.73 18.74 36.13
N LEU A 11 66.69 18.49 35.22
CA LEU A 11 66.53 18.80 33.79
C LEU A 11 65.47 17.94 33.12
N VAL A 12 65.42 16.64 33.43
CA VAL A 12 64.39 15.71 32.91
C VAL A 12 63.01 16.11 33.43
N ALA A 13 62.87 16.34 34.74
CA ALA A 13 61.60 16.76 35.34
C ALA A 13 61.07 18.07 34.73
N ARG A 14 61.96 19.02 34.41
CA ARG A 14 61.58 20.26 33.71
C ARG A 14 61.09 19.99 32.29
N ALA A 15 61.74 19.08 31.56
CA ALA A 15 61.35 18.71 30.21
C ALA A 15 60.00 17.98 30.19
N ASP A 16 59.80 17.03 31.10
CA ASP A 16 58.54 16.30 31.27
C ASP A 16 57.41 17.26 31.68
N ALA A 17 57.65 18.19 32.61
CA ALA A 17 56.64 19.17 33.00
C ALA A 17 56.24 20.11 31.84
N ALA A 18 57.16 20.45 30.94
CA ALA A 18 56.84 21.22 29.74
C ALA A 18 56.03 20.38 28.73
N ARG A 19 56.40 19.11 28.53
CA ARG A 19 55.65 18.14 27.72
C ARG A 19 54.22 17.96 28.23
N ASP A 20 54.04 17.80 29.54
CA ASP A 20 52.74 17.55 30.15
C ASP A 20 51.80 18.77 30.08
N ARG A 21 52.36 19.99 30.04
CA ARG A 21 51.63 21.22 29.71
C ARG A 21 51.40 21.44 28.22
N ARG A 22 51.89 20.54 27.35
CA ARG A 22 51.87 20.64 25.88
C ARG A 22 52.60 21.87 25.33
N ASP A 23 53.56 22.40 26.08
CA ASP A 23 54.47 23.43 25.60
C ASP A 23 55.62 22.75 24.84
N TRP A 24 55.32 22.36 23.60
CA TRP A 24 56.19 21.50 22.79
C TRP A 24 57.53 22.15 22.44
N LEU A 25 57.55 23.48 22.27
CA LEU A 25 58.79 24.22 21.98
C LEU A 25 59.70 24.22 23.21
N ALA A 26 59.16 24.53 24.40
CA ALA A 26 59.92 24.49 25.65
C ALA A 26 60.35 23.06 26.02
N ALA A 27 59.50 22.06 25.75
CA ALA A 27 59.83 20.65 25.96
C ALA A 27 60.99 20.22 25.05
N ALA A 28 60.96 20.57 23.76
CA ALA A 28 62.04 20.25 22.82
C ALA A 28 63.37 20.89 23.25
N ASP A 29 63.36 22.16 23.68
CA ASP A 29 64.56 22.83 24.18
C ASP A 29 65.10 22.21 25.47
N ALA A 30 64.21 21.84 26.39
CA ALA A 30 64.59 21.16 27.62
C ALA A 30 65.16 19.76 27.33
N TYR A 31 64.51 18.95 26.48
CA TYR A 31 65.03 17.64 26.09
C TYR A 31 66.34 17.73 25.29
N ARG A 32 66.56 18.77 24.47
CA ARG A 32 67.87 19.03 23.81
C ARG A 32 68.99 19.21 24.82
N ALA A 33 68.73 19.89 25.94
CA ALA A 33 69.71 20.02 27.02
C ALA A 33 69.97 18.68 27.71
N VAL A 34 68.91 17.91 27.97
CA VAL A 34 68.98 16.59 28.61
C VAL A 34 69.80 15.60 27.77
N VAL A 35 69.55 15.48 26.47
CA VAL A 35 70.27 14.51 25.61
C VAL A 35 71.74 14.88 25.39
N ARG A 36 72.16 16.13 25.62
CA ARG A 36 73.60 16.50 25.62
C ARG A 36 74.33 15.95 26.85
N VAL A 37 73.63 15.84 27.98
CA VAL A 37 74.20 15.31 29.22
C VAL A 37 74.08 13.79 29.28
N GLN A 38 72.99 13.22 28.76
CA GLN A 38 72.77 11.78 28.66
C GLN A 38 72.60 11.31 27.19
N PRO A 39 73.66 11.39 26.36
CA PRO A 39 73.56 11.11 24.92
C PRO A 39 73.34 9.64 24.58
N ARG A 40 73.44 8.73 25.56
CA ARG A 40 73.26 7.28 25.40
C ARG A 40 71.91 6.77 25.92
N ASN A 41 70.99 7.64 26.33
CA ASN A 41 69.65 7.22 26.76
C ASN A 41 68.65 7.31 25.59
N ALA A 42 68.28 6.17 25.01
CA ALA A 42 67.38 6.11 23.85
C ALA A 42 66.01 6.73 24.14
N GLY A 43 65.43 6.49 25.33
CA GLY A 43 64.12 7.02 25.70
C GLY A 43 64.07 8.54 25.69
N LEU A 44 65.14 9.21 26.12
CA LEU A 44 65.21 10.68 26.10
C LEU A 44 65.30 11.24 24.67
N TRP A 45 65.92 10.51 23.75
CA TRP A 45 65.91 10.84 22.31
C TRP A 45 64.52 10.63 21.68
N VAL A 46 63.77 9.58 22.08
CA VAL A 46 62.38 9.39 21.65
C VAL A 46 61.49 10.54 22.14
N GLN A 47 61.63 10.93 23.42
CA GLN A 47 60.89 12.05 23.98
C GLN A 47 61.21 13.39 23.31
N LEU A 48 62.48 13.62 22.97
CA LEU A 48 62.88 14.76 22.14
C LEU A 48 62.21 14.70 20.75
N GLY A 49 62.18 13.52 20.12
CA GLY A 49 61.50 13.30 18.83
C GLY A 49 60.01 13.63 18.89
N HIS A 50 59.31 13.18 19.94
CA HIS A 50 57.89 13.49 20.14
C HIS A 50 57.67 15.00 20.28
N ALA A 51 58.42 15.67 21.15
CA ALA A 51 58.28 17.11 21.36
C ALA A 51 58.57 17.91 20.07
N LEU A 52 59.59 17.53 19.31
CA LEU A 52 59.93 18.18 18.03
C LEU A 52 58.86 17.94 16.96
N LYS A 53 58.27 16.75 16.90
CA LYS A 53 57.18 16.43 15.97
C LYS A 53 55.98 17.34 16.23
N GLU A 54 55.54 17.42 17.49
CA GLU A 54 54.39 18.23 17.89
C GLU A 54 54.66 19.74 17.79
N SER A 55 55.93 20.18 17.89
CA SER A 55 56.32 21.57 17.65
C SER A 55 56.53 21.94 16.17
N GLY A 56 56.26 21.03 15.23
CA GLY A 56 56.45 21.25 13.78
C GLY A 56 57.90 21.11 13.27
N GLY A 57 58.84 20.70 14.14
CA GLY A 57 60.25 20.44 13.82
C GLY A 57 60.49 19.08 13.15
N ILE A 58 59.77 18.79 12.07
CA ILE A 58 59.64 17.44 11.48
C ILE A 58 61.00 16.81 11.11
N GLN A 59 61.93 17.53 10.49
CA GLN A 59 63.26 16.98 10.16
C GLN A 59 64.09 16.64 11.40
N ALA A 60 64.09 17.55 12.39
CA ALA A 60 64.82 17.35 13.65
C ALA A 60 64.23 16.21 14.49
N ALA A 61 62.91 15.99 14.43
CA ALA A 61 62.25 14.84 15.05
C ALA A 61 62.76 13.53 14.43
N GLY A 62 62.94 13.49 13.10
CA GLY A 62 63.47 12.34 12.39
C GLY A 62 64.90 12.00 12.82
N ASP A 63 65.74 13.03 12.97
CA ASP A 63 67.11 12.85 13.47
C ASP A 63 67.14 12.33 14.91
N ALA A 64 66.22 12.80 15.76
CA ALA A 64 66.08 12.33 17.13
C ALA A 64 65.65 10.85 17.20
N TYR A 65 64.66 10.42 16.39
CA TYR A 65 64.26 9.01 16.32
C TYR A 65 65.37 8.12 15.74
N ARG A 66 66.05 8.54 14.66
CA ARG A 66 67.21 7.80 14.12
C ARG A 66 68.33 7.70 15.15
N ARG A 67 68.53 8.74 15.95
CA ARG A 67 69.50 8.70 17.05
C ARG A 67 69.08 7.73 18.13
N ALA A 68 67.81 7.72 18.54
CA ALA A 68 67.27 6.72 19.47
C ALA A 68 67.49 5.29 18.94
N LEU A 69 67.19 5.05 17.66
CA LEU A 69 67.38 3.75 17.00
C LEU A 69 68.85 3.33 16.85
N SER A 70 69.78 4.30 16.79
CA SER A 70 71.22 4.00 16.83
C SER A 70 71.71 3.52 18.20
N ILE A 71 70.94 3.79 19.25
CA ILE A 71 71.23 3.37 20.63
C ILE A 71 70.47 2.07 20.95
N ASP A 72 69.17 2.02 20.62
CA ASP A 72 68.33 0.84 20.73
C ASP A 72 67.64 0.54 19.39
N ARG A 73 68.25 -0.39 18.63
CA ARG A 73 67.77 -0.78 17.30
C ARG A 73 66.53 -1.68 17.32
N PHE A 74 66.12 -2.20 18.49
CA PHE A 74 65.07 -3.22 18.63
C PHE A 74 63.73 -2.65 19.11
N SER A 75 63.64 -1.34 19.33
CA SER A 75 62.38 -0.68 19.71
C SER A 75 61.39 -0.62 18.54
N GLY A 76 60.41 -1.52 18.54
CA GLY A 76 59.32 -1.54 17.54
C GLY A 76 58.51 -0.25 17.53
N ASP A 77 58.16 0.29 18.70
CA ASP A 77 57.43 1.56 18.84
C ASP A 77 58.22 2.74 18.24
N THR A 78 59.54 2.81 18.43
CA THR A 78 60.34 3.89 17.82
C THR A 78 60.38 3.79 16.29
N HIS A 79 60.39 2.58 15.72
CA HIS A 79 60.23 2.38 14.26
C HIS A 79 58.83 2.80 13.79
N LEU A 80 57.76 2.49 14.55
CA LEU A 80 56.40 2.96 14.26
C LEU A 80 56.31 4.49 14.24
N GLN A 81 56.88 5.16 15.25
CA GLN A 81 56.88 6.63 15.31
C GLN A 81 57.69 7.28 14.18
N LEU A 82 58.82 6.69 13.82
CA LEU A 82 59.59 7.10 12.63
C LEU A 82 58.77 6.91 11.35
N GLY A 83 58.01 5.82 11.23
CA GLY A 83 57.10 5.58 10.11
C GLY A 83 56.03 6.65 9.96
N HIS A 84 55.36 7.03 11.06
CA HIS A 84 54.38 8.13 11.04
C HIS A 84 55.00 9.45 10.61
N LEU A 85 56.22 9.73 11.06
CA LEU A 85 56.93 10.95 10.70
C LEU A 85 57.30 10.98 9.20
N LEU A 86 57.84 9.87 8.67
CA LEU A 86 58.18 9.73 7.26
C LEU A 86 56.95 9.84 6.36
N LYS A 87 55.81 9.29 6.80
CA LYS A 87 54.51 9.44 6.11
C LYS A 87 54.08 10.91 6.04
N MET A 88 54.25 11.69 7.11
CA MET A 88 53.97 13.14 7.09
C MET A 88 54.94 13.94 6.21
N GLN A 89 56.14 13.41 5.96
CA GLN A 89 57.12 13.98 5.04
C GLN A 89 56.89 13.57 3.57
N ASP A 90 55.82 12.80 3.28
CA ASP A 90 55.55 12.18 1.98
C ASP A 90 56.64 11.19 1.51
N ASP A 91 57.52 10.74 2.42
CA ASP A 91 58.47 9.64 2.17
C ASP A 91 57.78 8.30 2.39
N ARG A 92 56.98 7.91 1.40
CA ARG A 92 56.25 6.64 1.41
C ARG A 92 57.17 5.43 1.55
N ALA A 93 58.31 5.42 0.86
CA ALA A 93 59.23 4.29 0.86
C ALA A 93 59.87 4.10 2.25
N GLY A 94 60.30 5.20 2.87
CA GLY A 94 60.81 5.21 4.24
C GLY A 94 59.75 4.80 5.26
N ALA A 95 58.53 5.31 5.14
CA ALA A 95 57.43 4.98 6.04
C ALA A 95 57.10 3.48 6.01
N VAL A 96 56.96 2.90 4.82
CA VAL A 96 56.71 1.46 4.63
C VAL A 96 57.83 0.62 5.26
N ALA A 97 59.09 0.98 5.03
CA ALA A 97 60.22 0.25 5.61
C ALA A 97 60.22 0.30 7.15
N ALA A 98 59.87 1.45 7.73
CA ALA A 98 59.80 1.65 9.17
C ALA A 98 58.64 0.85 9.80
N TYR A 99 57.43 0.88 9.23
CA TYR A 99 56.31 0.08 9.71
C TYR A 99 56.56 -1.43 9.58
N ALA A 100 57.16 -1.87 8.48
CA ALA A 100 57.54 -3.27 8.31
C ALA A 100 58.56 -3.72 9.35
N GLN A 101 59.54 -2.85 9.66
CA GLN A 101 60.51 -3.14 10.72
C GLN A 101 59.85 -3.15 12.11
N ALA A 102 58.90 -2.26 12.39
CA ALA A 102 58.13 -2.25 13.62
C ALA A 102 57.39 -3.58 13.82
N LEU A 103 56.66 -4.07 12.81
CA LEU A 103 55.96 -5.37 12.88
C LEU A 103 56.89 -6.58 12.95
N ARG A 104 58.08 -6.51 12.34
CA ARG A 104 59.08 -7.58 12.48
C ARG A 104 59.61 -7.70 13.91
N LEU A 105 59.72 -6.57 14.62
CA LEU A 105 60.21 -6.52 15.99
C LEU A 105 59.12 -6.84 17.00
N ASP A 106 57.91 -6.34 16.76
CA ASP A 106 56.72 -6.60 17.57
C ASP A 106 55.51 -6.85 16.66
N PRO A 107 55.14 -8.13 16.45
CA PRO A 107 53.99 -8.50 15.64
C PRO A 107 52.64 -8.04 16.21
N THR A 108 52.58 -7.56 17.46
CA THR A 108 51.33 -7.13 18.12
C THR A 108 50.98 -5.65 17.88
N LEU A 109 51.84 -4.90 17.17
CA LEU A 109 51.61 -3.50 16.84
C LEU A 109 50.56 -3.36 15.71
N ASP A 110 49.28 -3.48 16.05
CA ASP A 110 48.14 -3.36 15.13
C ASP A 110 48.14 -2.04 14.32
N SER A 111 48.68 -0.96 14.88
CA SER A 111 48.84 0.32 14.20
C SER A 111 49.81 0.24 13.01
N ALA A 112 50.95 -0.42 13.17
CA ALA A 112 51.90 -0.64 12.07
C ALA A 112 51.31 -1.56 10.98
N LEU A 113 50.51 -2.56 11.39
CA LEU A 113 49.76 -3.43 10.47
C LEU A 113 48.74 -2.63 9.64
N GLY A 114 47.91 -1.82 10.31
CA GLY A 114 46.92 -0.97 9.66
C GLY A 114 47.54 0.00 8.65
N GLU A 115 48.69 0.60 9.01
CA GLU A 115 49.42 1.53 8.16
C GLU A 115 50.04 0.85 6.91
N LEU A 116 50.62 -0.35 7.04
CA LEU A 116 51.10 -1.11 5.87
C LEU A 116 49.97 -1.50 4.91
N VAL A 117 48.81 -1.89 5.45
CA VAL A 117 47.62 -2.21 4.64
C VAL A 117 47.13 -0.98 3.89
N HIS A 118 47.07 0.18 4.56
CA HIS A 118 46.66 1.44 3.96
C HIS A 118 47.64 1.92 2.89
N LEU A 119 48.95 1.75 3.10
CA LEU A 119 50.00 2.05 2.13
C LEU A 119 50.18 0.96 1.06
N GLY A 120 49.32 -0.06 1.02
CA GLY A 120 49.33 -1.11 -0.01
C GLY A 120 50.54 -2.05 0.03
N ALA A 121 51.32 -2.05 1.11
CA ALA A 121 52.53 -2.86 1.28
C ALA A 121 52.25 -4.18 2.02
N ARG A 122 51.22 -4.90 1.58
CA ARG A 122 50.71 -6.12 2.24
C ARG A 122 51.70 -7.29 2.16
N ASP A 123 52.56 -7.30 1.15
CA ASP A 123 53.62 -8.28 0.92
C ASP A 123 54.71 -8.27 2.01
N LEU A 124 54.82 -7.18 2.78
CA LEU A 124 55.78 -7.02 3.86
C LEU A 124 55.24 -7.42 5.25
N ILE A 125 53.97 -7.82 5.35
CA ILE A 125 53.35 -8.27 6.60
C ILE A 125 53.85 -9.70 6.92
N PRO A 126 54.46 -9.94 8.10
CA PRO A 126 54.90 -11.28 8.46
C PRO A 126 53.74 -12.28 8.49
N ALA A 127 53.93 -13.47 7.91
CA ALA A 127 52.87 -14.48 7.83
C ALA A 127 52.34 -14.92 9.22
N ALA A 128 53.19 -14.85 10.25
CA ALA A 128 52.85 -15.17 11.65
C ALA A 128 51.93 -14.12 12.31
N THR A 129 51.79 -12.92 11.74
CA THR A 129 50.93 -11.84 12.25
C THR A 129 49.45 -12.07 11.91
N ILE A 130 49.14 -12.92 10.91
CA ILE A 130 47.77 -13.19 10.47
C ILE A 130 47.25 -14.48 11.11
N ASP A 131 46.56 -14.37 12.25
CA ASP A 131 45.79 -15.50 12.81
C ASP A 131 44.53 -15.73 11.95
N ARG A 132 44.69 -16.59 10.95
CA ARG A 132 43.59 -16.98 10.04
C ARG A 132 42.41 -17.60 10.80
N GLN A 133 42.65 -18.31 11.90
CA GLN A 133 41.59 -18.99 12.65
C GLN A 133 40.78 -18.00 13.51
N ALA A 134 41.42 -16.97 14.06
CA ALA A 134 40.72 -15.86 14.71
C ALA A 134 39.95 -15.00 13.68
N MET A 135 40.51 -14.78 12.50
CA MET A 135 39.84 -14.06 11.41
C MET A 135 38.56 -14.78 10.96
N TRP A 136 38.62 -16.09 10.73
CA TRP A 136 37.43 -16.88 10.35
C TRP A 136 36.36 -16.87 11.45
N ARG A 137 36.74 -17.05 12.73
CA ARG A 137 35.80 -16.93 13.85
C ARG A 137 35.12 -15.55 13.93
N ARG A 138 35.85 -14.46 13.62
CA ARG A 138 35.27 -13.11 13.56
C ARG A 138 34.31 -12.96 12.37
N LEU A 139 34.65 -13.53 11.22
CA LEU A 139 33.77 -13.52 10.04
C LEU A 139 32.48 -14.31 10.30
N ASP A 140 32.58 -15.49 10.91
CA ASP A 140 31.41 -16.31 11.27
C ASP A 140 30.51 -15.58 12.29
N ALA A 141 31.11 -14.98 13.32
CA ALA A 141 30.35 -14.20 14.31
C ALA A 141 29.66 -12.97 13.69
N VAL A 142 30.29 -12.30 12.73
CA VAL A 142 29.67 -11.19 11.97
C VAL A 142 28.54 -11.70 11.10
N ALA A 143 28.72 -12.85 10.42
CA ALA A 143 27.68 -13.45 9.58
C ALA A 143 26.45 -13.86 10.42
N GLU A 144 26.67 -14.44 11.60
CA GLU A 144 25.61 -14.84 12.53
C GLU A 144 24.88 -13.62 13.12
N ALA A 145 25.62 -12.57 13.50
CA ALA A 145 25.02 -11.31 13.96
C ALA A 145 24.19 -10.62 12.85
N LEU A 146 24.66 -10.65 11.59
CA LEU A 146 23.91 -10.15 10.45
C LEU A 146 22.65 -10.99 10.18
N ALA A 147 22.72 -12.32 10.33
CA ALA A 147 21.56 -13.19 10.20
C ALA A 147 20.51 -12.91 11.27
N GLY A 148 20.91 -12.80 12.55
CA GLY A 148 20.02 -12.45 13.65
C GLY A 148 19.42 -11.05 13.52
N ALA A 149 20.20 -10.05 13.08
CA ALA A 149 19.69 -8.72 12.79
C ALA A 149 18.70 -8.72 11.61
N ASN A 150 18.93 -9.55 10.58
CA ASN A 150 18.02 -9.70 9.44
C ASN A 150 16.71 -10.39 9.86
N GLU A 151 16.76 -11.36 10.77
CA GLU A 151 15.57 -12.01 11.32
C GLU A 151 14.77 -11.06 12.23
N ALA A 152 15.43 -10.31 13.11
CA ALA A 152 14.80 -9.28 13.94
C ALA A 152 14.20 -8.15 13.08
N LEU A 153 14.90 -7.73 12.02
CA LEU A 153 14.39 -6.77 11.05
C LEU A 153 13.17 -7.33 10.31
N ARG A 154 13.20 -8.59 9.88
CA ARG A 154 12.04 -9.26 9.25
C ARG A 154 10.87 -9.43 10.21
N ALA A 155 11.12 -9.69 11.49
CA ALA A 155 10.08 -9.76 12.51
C ALA A 155 9.45 -8.38 12.77
N TRP A 156 10.26 -7.32 12.85
CA TRP A 156 9.79 -5.94 12.99
C TRP A 156 9.04 -5.46 11.74
N ILE A 157 9.54 -5.79 10.55
CA ILE A 157 8.89 -5.59 9.26
C ILE A 157 7.56 -6.37 9.18
N GLY A 158 7.53 -7.62 9.66
CA GLY A 158 6.33 -8.44 9.68
C GLY A 158 5.22 -7.86 10.56
N THR A 159 5.55 -6.92 11.45
CA THR A 159 4.63 -6.13 12.25
C THR A 159 4.41 -4.70 11.75
N SER A 160 5.15 -4.26 10.73
CA SER A 160 5.15 -2.86 10.26
C SER A 160 4.65 -2.77 8.81
N ALA A 161 3.73 -1.85 8.55
CA ALA A 161 3.26 -1.57 7.20
C ALA A 161 4.39 -1.03 6.31
N TYR A 162 4.50 -1.57 5.09
CA TYR A 162 5.33 -0.98 4.04
C TYR A 162 4.60 0.23 3.46
N PRO A 163 5.21 1.42 3.42
CA PRO A 163 4.61 2.53 2.68
C PRO A 163 4.53 2.17 1.21
N MET A 164 3.53 2.69 0.49
CA MET A 164 3.34 2.41 -0.94
C MET A 164 4.57 2.70 -1.80
N ALA A 165 5.35 3.72 -1.46
CA ALA A 165 6.60 4.04 -2.15
C ALA A 165 7.68 2.92 -2.05
N ALA A 166 7.53 1.98 -1.12
CA ALA A 166 8.42 0.85 -0.91
C ALA A 166 7.84 -0.47 -1.45
N TYR A 167 6.88 -0.43 -2.37
CA TYR A 167 6.23 -1.62 -2.92
C TYR A 167 7.20 -2.67 -3.50
N ASP A 168 8.20 -2.25 -4.28
CA ASP A 168 9.23 -3.13 -4.84
C ASP A 168 9.98 -3.92 -3.74
N ARG A 169 10.23 -3.24 -2.62
CA ARG A 169 10.85 -3.85 -1.45
C ARG A 169 9.88 -4.80 -0.75
N PHE A 170 8.60 -4.44 -0.58
CA PHE A 170 7.58 -5.35 -0.06
C PHE A 170 7.54 -6.65 -0.88
N ARG A 171 7.55 -6.55 -2.21
CA ARG A 171 7.55 -7.72 -3.11
C ARG A 171 8.79 -8.60 -2.98
N SER A 172 9.93 -8.02 -2.62
CA SER A 172 11.19 -8.74 -2.43
C SER A 172 11.32 -9.35 -1.02
N ASP A 173 10.84 -8.64 0.00
CA ASP A 173 10.98 -9.03 1.41
C ASP A 173 9.89 -10.05 1.83
N VAL A 174 8.69 -9.96 1.23
CA VAL A 174 7.53 -10.79 1.57
C VAL A 174 7.37 -11.95 0.60
N ALA A 175 7.76 -13.14 1.05
CA ALA A 175 7.60 -14.38 0.28
C ALA A 175 6.16 -14.92 0.36
N ILE A 176 5.58 -15.23 -0.80
CA ILE A 176 4.29 -15.91 -0.86
C ILE A 176 4.49 -17.39 -0.55
N ARG A 177 3.85 -17.86 0.53
CA ARG A 177 3.90 -19.27 0.96
C ARG A 177 2.91 -20.11 0.13
N PRO A 178 3.15 -21.43 -0.03
CA PRO A 178 2.18 -22.32 -0.65
C PRO A 178 0.88 -22.38 0.18
N PRO A 179 -0.27 -22.72 -0.44
CA PRO A 179 -1.50 -22.96 0.30
C PRO A 179 -1.33 -24.16 1.25
N PRO A 180 -2.17 -24.25 2.31
CA PRO A 180 -2.22 -25.43 3.15
C PRO A 180 -2.54 -26.69 2.34
N PRO A 181 -2.03 -27.87 2.75
CA PRO A 181 -2.48 -29.12 2.15
C PRO A 181 -4.00 -29.25 2.35
N LEU A 182 -4.71 -29.63 1.30
CA LEU A 182 -6.13 -29.97 1.41
C LEU A 182 -6.24 -31.25 2.25
N SER A 183 -6.62 -31.14 3.53
CA SER A 183 -6.87 -32.30 4.37
C SER A 183 -8.04 -33.10 3.78
N ALA A 184 -7.77 -34.29 3.27
CA ALA A 184 -8.71 -35.23 2.64
C ALA A 184 -9.10 -34.98 1.16
N VAL A 185 -8.24 -34.35 0.35
CA VAL A 185 -8.21 -34.71 -1.07
C VAL A 185 -7.06 -35.70 -1.22
N ALA A 186 -7.39 -36.99 -1.12
CA ALA A 186 -6.53 -38.02 -1.71
C ALA A 186 -6.21 -37.60 -3.15
N ASP A 187 -5.07 -38.03 -3.69
CA ASP A 187 -4.82 -38.04 -5.12
C ASP A 187 -6.05 -38.66 -5.84
N ASP A 188 -7.01 -37.83 -6.26
CA ASP A 188 -8.39 -38.23 -6.58
C ASP A 188 -8.59 -38.43 -8.09
N GLY A 189 -7.52 -38.28 -8.88
CA GLY A 189 -7.63 -38.20 -10.32
C GLY A 189 -8.21 -36.86 -10.80
N SER A 190 -8.10 -35.79 -10.02
CA SER A 190 -8.46 -34.44 -10.47
C SER A 190 -7.75 -34.10 -11.78
N GLU A 191 -8.53 -33.61 -12.73
CA GLU A 191 -8.02 -33.27 -14.04
C GLU A 191 -6.92 -32.18 -13.93
N PRO A 192 -5.91 -32.22 -14.82
CA PRO A 192 -4.89 -31.19 -14.86
C PRO A 192 -5.52 -29.83 -15.13
N ILE A 193 -4.96 -28.78 -14.53
CA ILE A 193 -5.39 -27.40 -14.82
C ILE A 193 -5.12 -27.14 -16.30
N THR A 194 -6.14 -26.75 -17.04
CA THR A 194 -5.99 -26.35 -18.44
C THR A 194 -5.75 -24.86 -18.49
N LEU A 195 -4.61 -24.41 -19.04
CA LEU A 195 -4.31 -23.00 -19.25
C LEU A 195 -4.54 -22.62 -20.70
N ALA A 196 -5.37 -21.60 -20.94
CA ALA A 196 -5.51 -20.91 -22.21
C ALA A 196 -4.66 -19.63 -22.18
N ILE A 197 -3.56 -19.64 -22.93
CA ILE A 197 -2.62 -18.52 -23.02
C ILE A 197 -2.95 -17.71 -24.28
N ASP A 198 -3.51 -16.52 -24.10
CA ASP A 198 -3.82 -15.63 -25.23
C ASP A 198 -2.54 -15.09 -25.87
N CYS A 199 -2.32 -15.43 -27.15
CA CYS A 199 -1.14 -15.05 -27.92
C CYS A 199 -1.41 -13.98 -29.00
N ARG A 200 -2.63 -13.43 -29.13
CA ARG A 200 -3.02 -12.55 -30.27
C ARG A 200 -2.18 -11.30 -30.43
N ALA A 201 -1.86 -10.65 -29.32
CA ALA A 201 -1.03 -9.46 -29.28
C ALA A 201 0.38 -9.76 -28.70
N ALA A 202 0.77 -11.03 -28.70
CA ALA A 202 1.96 -11.47 -27.97
C ALA A 202 3.23 -11.37 -28.83
N THR A 203 4.30 -10.89 -28.20
CA THR A 203 5.66 -11.05 -28.73
C THR A 203 6.21 -12.42 -28.33
N ALA A 204 7.19 -12.94 -29.08
CA ALA A 204 7.87 -14.17 -28.69
C ALA A 204 8.53 -14.10 -27.30
N SER A 205 8.96 -12.91 -26.88
CA SER A 205 9.47 -12.64 -25.53
C SER A 205 8.37 -12.79 -24.48
N SER A 206 7.19 -12.20 -24.71
CA SER A 206 6.06 -12.29 -23.78
C SER A 206 5.59 -13.75 -23.59
N VAL A 207 5.53 -14.54 -24.66
CA VAL A 207 5.18 -15.97 -24.59
C VAL A 207 6.24 -16.74 -23.80
N ARG A 208 7.53 -16.50 -24.09
CA ARG A 208 8.63 -17.16 -23.37
C ARG A 208 8.59 -16.87 -21.88
N VAL A 209 8.31 -15.63 -21.49
CA VAL A 209 8.20 -15.21 -20.10
C VAL A 209 7.11 -16.01 -19.39
N THR A 210 5.90 -16.08 -19.95
CA THR A 210 4.78 -16.83 -19.36
C THR A 210 5.07 -18.33 -19.31
N LEU A 211 5.58 -18.93 -20.39
CA LEU A 211 5.90 -20.36 -20.42
C LEU A 211 7.01 -20.73 -19.42
N THR A 212 8.01 -19.88 -19.25
CA THR A 212 9.07 -20.11 -18.25
C THR A 212 8.49 -20.09 -16.84
N ALA A 213 7.63 -19.11 -16.51
CA ALA A 213 6.95 -19.05 -15.22
C ALA A 213 6.01 -20.24 -14.95
N LEU A 214 5.48 -20.87 -16.00
CA LEU A 214 4.68 -22.09 -15.87
C LEU A 214 5.52 -23.32 -15.50
N LEU A 215 6.73 -23.43 -16.04
CA LEU A 215 7.64 -24.53 -15.72
C LEU A 215 8.07 -24.52 -14.24
N ASP A 216 8.07 -23.35 -13.60
CA ASP A 216 8.41 -23.16 -12.19
C ASP A 216 7.22 -23.37 -11.22
N GLN A 217 6.05 -23.78 -11.72
CA GLN A 217 4.88 -24.02 -10.86
C GLN A 217 5.07 -25.21 -9.93
N SER A 218 4.77 -24.99 -8.65
CA SER A 218 4.79 -26.01 -7.59
C SER A 218 3.71 -27.08 -7.73
N ASP A 219 2.58 -26.76 -8.38
CA ASP A 219 1.62 -27.76 -8.84
C ASP A 219 2.08 -28.23 -10.23
N PRO A 220 2.50 -29.50 -10.40
CA PRO A 220 2.96 -30.01 -11.68
C PRO A 220 1.82 -30.42 -12.63
N SER A 221 0.57 -30.49 -12.13
CA SER A 221 -0.61 -31.03 -12.83
C SER A 221 -1.32 -29.95 -13.64
N TRP A 222 -0.71 -29.59 -14.76
CA TRP A 222 -1.25 -28.62 -15.71
C TRP A 222 -0.93 -28.96 -17.15
N VAL A 223 -1.73 -28.42 -18.06
CA VAL A 223 -1.53 -28.42 -19.51
C VAL A 223 -1.75 -27.01 -20.04
N ALA A 224 -0.91 -26.55 -20.95
CA ALA A 224 -0.97 -25.21 -21.54
C ALA A 224 -1.31 -25.27 -23.03
N ARG A 225 -2.19 -24.37 -23.43
CA ARG A 225 -2.70 -24.22 -24.79
C ARG A 225 -2.47 -22.79 -25.26
N LEU A 226 -1.62 -22.64 -26.28
CA LEU A 226 -1.34 -21.36 -26.91
C LEU A 226 -2.48 -21.06 -27.88
N VAL A 227 -3.27 -20.03 -27.58
CA VAL A 227 -4.45 -19.63 -28.34
C VAL A 227 -4.07 -18.53 -29.33
N ASP A 228 -4.40 -18.72 -30.61
CA ASP A 228 -4.09 -17.78 -31.69
C ASP A 228 -2.60 -17.39 -31.74
N ALA A 229 -1.75 -18.41 -31.79
CA ALA A 229 -0.30 -18.30 -31.78
C ALA A 229 0.31 -18.33 -33.19
N SER A 230 -0.49 -18.03 -34.22
CA SER A 230 -0.06 -18.06 -35.63
C SER A 230 1.17 -17.18 -35.88
N GLY A 231 1.24 -16.01 -35.24
CA GLY A 231 2.36 -15.07 -35.36
C GLY A 231 3.68 -15.53 -34.73
N ILE A 232 3.69 -16.60 -33.93
CA ILE A 232 4.88 -17.10 -33.23
C ILE A 232 5.19 -18.58 -33.51
N ALA A 233 4.35 -19.26 -34.32
CA ALA A 233 4.49 -20.68 -34.62
C ALA A 233 5.86 -21.04 -35.23
N ASP A 234 6.43 -20.15 -36.05
CA ASP A 234 7.75 -20.31 -36.68
C ASP A 234 8.93 -19.76 -35.84
N HIS A 235 8.65 -19.15 -34.68
CA HIS A 235 9.69 -18.57 -33.83
C HIS A 235 10.32 -19.65 -32.92
N PRO A 236 11.62 -19.59 -32.56
CA PRO A 236 12.26 -20.56 -31.65
C PRO A 236 11.59 -20.78 -30.30
N VAL A 237 10.69 -19.89 -29.87
CA VAL A 237 9.88 -20.08 -28.64
C VAL A 237 8.88 -21.23 -28.80
N ALA A 238 8.40 -21.49 -30.01
CA ALA A 238 7.54 -22.62 -30.34
C ALA A 238 8.20 -23.97 -30.01
N SER A 239 9.53 -24.05 -30.00
CA SER A 239 10.24 -25.28 -29.62
C SER A 239 9.90 -25.75 -28.20
N MET A 240 9.39 -24.86 -27.32
CA MET A 240 8.92 -25.25 -25.99
C MET A 240 7.75 -26.25 -26.04
N THR A 241 6.92 -26.21 -27.09
CA THR A 241 5.84 -27.18 -27.34
C THR A 241 6.35 -28.57 -27.72
N ILE A 242 7.62 -28.65 -28.18
CA ILE A 242 8.28 -29.91 -28.52
C ILE A 242 9.00 -30.46 -27.28
N THR A 243 9.60 -29.59 -26.47
CA THR A 243 10.41 -29.99 -25.31
C THR A 243 9.60 -30.38 -24.09
N ASP A 244 8.41 -29.80 -23.89
CA ASP A 244 7.52 -30.16 -22.79
C ASP A 244 6.14 -30.57 -23.32
N PRO A 245 5.72 -31.84 -23.15
CA PRO A 245 4.47 -32.36 -23.71
C PRO A 245 3.21 -31.72 -23.09
N ARG A 246 3.34 -30.99 -21.98
CA ARG A 246 2.22 -30.25 -21.38
C ARG A 246 1.85 -29.01 -22.19
N ILE A 247 2.75 -28.48 -23.01
CA ILE A 247 2.56 -27.25 -23.77
C ILE A 247 2.21 -27.60 -25.23
N GLY A 248 1.17 -27.01 -25.78
CA GLY A 248 0.83 -27.19 -27.20
C GLY A 248 0.03 -26.02 -27.77
N PHE A 249 -0.11 -26.02 -29.09
CA PHE A 249 -0.98 -25.10 -29.81
C PHE A 249 -2.44 -25.53 -29.69
N ASP A 250 -3.36 -24.57 -29.76
CA ASP A 250 -4.79 -24.81 -29.83
C ASP A 250 -5.38 -24.04 -31.01
N ASP A 251 -5.37 -24.71 -32.16
CA ASP A 251 -5.84 -24.14 -33.44
C ASP A 251 -7.36 -24.28 -33.61
N ASP A 252 -8.00 -25.20 -32.87
CA ASP A 252 -9.40 -25.58 -33.02
C ASP A 252 -10.32 -25.17 -31.84
N GLY A 253 -9.80 -24.43 -30.84
CA GLY A 253 -10.59 -24.05 -29.65
C GLY A 253 -10.86 -25.21 -28.66
N GLY A 254 -10.14 -26.32 -28.79
CA GLY A 254 -10.41 -27.58 -28.08
C GLY A 254 -10.14 -27.52 -26.57
N TYR A 255 -9.35 -26.55 -26.09
CA TYR A 255 -9.08 -26.37 -24.66
C TYR A 255 -10.36 -26.15 -23.85
N ALA A 256 -11.36 -25.47 -24.43
CA ALA A 256 -12.62 -25.11 -23.77
C ALA A 256 -13.57 -26.29 -23.57
N LEU A 257 -13.23 -27.49 -24.09
CA LEU A 257 -14.03 -28.70 -23.95
C LEU A 257 -13.52 -29.64 -22.84
N ARG A 258 -12.35 -29.34 -22.25
CA ARG A 258 -11.78 -30.16 -21.18
C ARG A 258 -12.52 -29.90 -19.87
N PRO A 259 -12.99 -30.94 -19.16
CA PRO A 259 -13.56 -30.77 -17.83
C PRO A 259 -12.51 -30.20 -16.84
N GLY A 260 -12.98 -29.75 -15.67
CA GLY A 260 -12.11 -29.26 -14.61
C GLY A 260 -11.80 -27.76 -14.68
N LEU A 261 -10.63 -27.38 -14.13
CA LEU A 261 -10.26 -25.99 -13.92
C LEU A 261 -9.57 -25.42 -15.18
N LEU A 262 -10.24 -24.49 -15.84
CA LEU A 262 -9.73 -23.72 -16.96
C LEU A 262 -9.20 -22.37 -16.45
N VAL A 263 -7.95 -22.04 -16.77
CA VAL A 263 -7.30 -20.78 -16.42
C VAL A 263 -7.03 -19.98 -17.67
N SER A 264 -7.48 -18.73 -17.71
CA SER A 264 -7.13 -17.79 -18.78
C SER A 264 -6.06 -16.81 -18.31
N ILE A 265 -5.04 -16.61 -19.14
CA ILE A 265 -3.87 -15.77 -18.89
C ILE A 265 -3.40 -15.09 -20.18
N ASP A 266 -2.96 -13.83 -20.10
CA ASP A 266 -2.31 -13.13 -21.21
C ASP A 266 -0.85 -13.58 -21.34
N ALA A 267 -0.36 -13.78 -22.57
CA ALA A 267 1.08 -13.89 -22.78
C ALA A 267 1.80 -12.61 -22.33
N GLY A 268 2.90 -12.76 -21.60
CA GLY A 268 3.61 -11.66 -20.93
C GLY A 268 3.31 -11.55 -19.44
N VAL A 269 2.40 -12.36 -18.90
CA VAL A 269 2.20 -12.49 -17.46
C VAL A 269 3.21 -13.47 -16.87
N ILE A 270 3.91 -13.05 -15.82
CA ILE A 270 4.76 -13.88 -14.96
C ILE A 270 3.89 -14.41 -13.82
N LEU A 271 3.80 -15.72 -13.68
CA LEU A 271 3.10 -16.36 -12.57
C LEU A 271 4.02 -16.53 -11.36
N HIS A 272 3.49 -16.29 -10.16
CA HIS A 272 4.16 -16.72 -8.95
C HIS A 272 4.28 -18.26 -8.90
N PRO A 273 5.36 -18.88 -8.38
CA PRO A 273 5.53 -20.35 -8.33
C PRO A 273 4.40 -21.15 -7.65
N HIS A 274 3.59 -20.49 -6.83
CA HIS A 274 2.44 -21.09 -6.13
C HIS A 274 1.08 -20.67 -6.71
N ALA A 275 1.04 -19.99 -7.86
CA ALA A 275 -0.19 -19.44 -8.43
C ALA A 275 -1.23 -20.54 -8.70
N LEU A 276 -0.85 -21.59 -9.43
CA LEU A 276 -1.78 -22.69 -9.77
C LEU A 276 -2.25 -23.46 -8.53
N ALA A 277 -1.36 -23.68 -7.56
CA ALA A 277 -1.70 -24.33 -6.30
C ALA A 277 -2.75 -23.54 -5.51
N TRP A 278 -2.60 -22.20 -5.42
CA TRP A 278 -3.56 -21.34 -4.75
C TRP A 278 -4.92 -21.29 -5.46
N LEU A 279 -4.94 -21.22 -6.80
CA LEU A 279 -6.17 -21.25 -7.58
C LEU A 279 -6.93 -22.56 -7.38
N ARG A 280 -6.23 -23.70 -7.46
CA ARG A 280 -6.83 -25.02 -7.19
C ARG A 280 -7.33 -25.12 -5.76
N TYR A 281 -6.53 -24.66 -4.80
CA TYR A 281 -6.90 -24.66 -3.39
C TYR A 281 -8.18 -23.86 -3.14
N ALA A 282 -8.28 -22.64 -3.67
CA ALA A 282 -9.47 -21.82 -3.52
C ALA A 282 -10.71 -22.42 -4.23
N ALA A 283 -10.53 -22.99 -5.42
CA ALA A 283 -11.59 -23.68 -6.15
C ALA A 283 -12.09 -24.94 -5.42
N ALA A 284 -11.20 -25.68 -4.73
CA ALA A 284 -11.56 -26.87 -3.97
C ALA A 284 -12.12 -26.54 -2.57
N ARG A 285 -11.63 -25.46 -1.95
CA ARG A 285 -12.09 -24.98 -0.64
C ARG A 285 -13.49 -24.38 -0.70
N SER A 286 -13.83 -23.77 -1.83
CA SER A 286 -15.09 -23.05 -2.01
C SER A 286 -16.03 -23.78 -2.99
N SER A 287 -17.30 -23.39 -3.00
CA SER A 287 -18.25 -23.78 -4.05
C SER A 287 -18.23 -22.79 -5.23
N ALA A 288 -17.16 -22.01 -5.38
CA ALA A 288 -17.08 -20.99 -6.42
C ALA A 288 -16.81 -21.62 -7.79
N ALA A 289 -17.51 -21.11 -8.81
CA ALA A 289 -17.30 -21.52 -10.19
C ALA A 289 -16.22 -20.70 -10.88
N ALA A 290 -15.83 -19.56 -10.31
CA ALA A 290 -14.68 -18.78 -10.75
C ALA A 290 -13.81 -18.36 -9.55
N VAL A 291 -12.50 -18.26 -9.79
CA VAL A 291 -11.51 -17.81 -8.83
C VAL A 291 -10.64 -16.72 -9.45
N THR A 292 -10.49 -15.60 -8.76
CA THR A 292 -9.60 -14.50 -9.16
C THR A 292 -8.47 -14.31 -8.15
N CYS A 293 -7.46 -13.53 -8.52
CA CYS A 293 -6.37 -13.15 -7.64
C CYS A 293 -5.87 -11.73 -7.97
N ASP A 294 -4.94 -11.24 -7.16
CA ASP A 294 -4.32 -9.94 -7.37
C ASP A 294 -3.18 -10.01 -8.37
N HIS A 295 -2.81 -8.86 -8.91
CA HIS A 295 -1.69 -8.75 -9.82
C HIS A 295 -0.95 -7.42 -9.69
N ASP A 296 0.24 -7.35 -10.25
CA ASP A 296 1.04 -6.13 -10.31
C ASP A 296 1.77 -6.01 -11.65
N HIS A 297 2.66 -5.03 -11.75
CA HIS A 297 3.51 -4.82 -12.92
C HIS A 297 4.98 -5.06 -12.57
N VAL A 298 5.72 -5.65 -13.50
CA VAL A 298 7.17 -5.79 -13.42
C VAL A 298 7.80 -4.97 -14.54
N ARG A 299 8.61 -3.98 -14.16
CA ARG A 299 9.36 -3.12 -15.08
C ARG A 299 10.84 -3.43 -15.00
N ARG A 300 11.56 -3.22 -16.09
CA ARG A 300 13.02 -3.35 -16.11
C ARG A 300 13.67 -2.01 -15.77
N HIS A 301 14.33 -1.93 -14.62
CA HIS A 301 15.15 -0.80 -14.21
C HIS A 301 16.63 -1.05 -14.55
N TRP A 302 17.25 -0.13 -15.30
CA TRP A 302 18.61 -0.24 -15.82
C TRP A 302 19.67 -0.54 -14.75
N ALA A 303 19.54 0.00 -13.54
CA ALA A 303 20.49 -0.20 -12.43
C ALA A 303 20.08 -1.28 -11.41
N ARG A 304 18.79 -1.64 -11.33
CA ARG A 304 18.26 -2.49 -10.24
C ARG A 304 17.75 -3.85 -10.72
N GLY A 305 17.67 -4.05 -12.04
CA GLY A 305 17.09 -5.27 -12.60
C GLY A 305 15.57 -5.14 -12.72
N GLN A 306 14.83 -6.20 -12.37
CA GLN A 306 13.36 -6.16 -12.36
C GLN A 306 12.89 -5.43 -11.10
N CYS A 307 11.97 -4.48 -11.26
CA CYS A 307 11.30 -3.78 -10.17
C CYS A 307 9.79 -3.99 -10.28
N HIS A 308 9.13 -4.28 -9.16
CA HIS A 308 7.68 -4.38 -9.08
C HIS A 308 7.05 -3.00 -8.82
N ALA A 309 5.91 -2.74 -9.46
CA ALA A 309 5.16 -1.48 -9.35
C ALA A 309 3.64 -1.73 -9.51
N ASP A 310 2.86 -0.70 -9.18
CA ASP A 310 1.43 -0.60 -9.48
C ASP A 310 0.61 -1.85 -9.08
N PRO A 311 0.57 -2.19 -7.76
CA PRO A 311 -0.23 -3.31 -7.29
C PRO A 311 -1.72 -3.04 -7.52
N ILE A 312 -2.39 -4.05 -8.06
CA ILE A 312 -3.85 -4.10 -8.22
C ILE A 312 -4.38 -5.14 -7.24
N LEU A 313 -4.87 -4.65 -6.11
CA LEU A 313 -5.38 -5.45 -5.00
C LEU A 313 -6.90 -5.34 -4.95
N TYR A 314 -7.60 -6.43 -5.22
CA TYR A 314 -9.06 -6.44 -5.29
C TYR A 314 -9.68 -6.76 -3.94
N GLY A 315 -10.84 -6.16 -3.69
CA GLY A 315 -11.79 -6.63 -2.68
C GLY A 315 -12.54 -7.88 -3.13
N VAL A 316 -13.69 -8.14 -2.51
CA VAL A 316 -14.67 -9.09 -3.03
C VAL A 316 -15.15 -8.69 -4.44
N ASP A 317 -15.82 -9.60 -5.13
CA ASP A 317 -16.24 -9.38 -6.51
C ASP A 317 -17.09 -8.10 -6.68
N ASP A 318 -16.59 -7.17 -7.48
CA ASP A 318 -17.25 -5.94 -7.93
C ASP A 318 -17.06 -5.83 -9.45
N SER A 319 -18.16 -5.80 -10.19
CA SER A 319 -18.13 -5.83 -11.66
C SER A 319 -17.51 -4.60 -12.27
N ALA A 320 -17.78 -3.42 -11.70
CA ALA A 320 -17.35 -2.15 -12.27
C ALA A 320 -15.85 -1.93 -12.04
N LEU A 321 -15.34 -2.22 -10.84
CA LEU A 321 -13.89 -2.15 -10.57
C LEU A 321 -13.11 -3.15 -11.41
N ARG A 322 -13.64 -4.36 -11.61
CA ARG A 322 -12.99 -5.38 -12.45
C ARG A 322 -13.07 -5.07 -13.94
N ALA A 323 -14.11 -4.39 -14.41
CA ALA A 323 -14.16 -3.90 -15.77
C ALA A 323 -13.14 -2.78 -16.00
N ALA A 324 -13.01 -1.86 -15.04
CA ALA A 324 -12.04 -0.76 -15.09
C ALA A 324 -10.59 -1.26 -15.06
N VAL A 325 -10.29 -2.26 -14.23
CA VAL A 325 -8.97 -2.91 -14.16
C VAL A 325 -9.14 -4.43 -14.18
N PRO A 326 -9.12 -5.08 -15.36
CA PRO A 326 -9.34 -6.52 -15.48
C PRO A 326 -8.26 -7.36 -14.78
N PRO A 327 -8.66 -8.43 -14.06
CA PRO A 327 -7.69 -9.37 -13.49
C PRO A 327 -6.89 -10.02 -14.61
N ARG A 328 -5.59 -10.28 -14.38
CA ARG A 328 -4.69 -10.90 -15.36
C ARG A 328 -4.70 -12.43 -15.35
N LEU A 329 -5.33 -13.00 -14.33
CA LEU A 329 -5.41 -14.43 -14.12
C LEU A 329 -6.77 -14.76 -13.50
N VAL A 330 -7.56 -15.56 -14.21
CA VAL A 330 -8.86 -16.05 -13.73
C VAL A 330 -8.92 -17.55 -13.98
N ALA A 331 -9.38 -18.28 -12.98
CA ALA A 331 -9.70 -19.69 -13.08
C ALA A 331 -11.22 -19.87 -13.07
N ALA A 332 -11.72 -20.80 -13.87
CA ALA A 332 -13.13 -21.11 -14.00
C ALA A 332 -13.33 -22.62 -14.05
N ARG A 333 -14.37 -23.10 -13.38
CA ARG A 333 -14.80 -24.49 -13.43
C ARG A 333 -15.60 -24.72 -14.70
N ASN A 334 -14.92 -25.23 -15.71
CA ASN A 334 -15.49 -25.47 -17.04
C ASN A 334 -16.53 -26.61 -17.02
N ASP A 335 -16.49 -27.46 -15.99
CA ASP A 335 -17.51 -28.47 -15.71
C ASP A 335 -18.82 -27.88 -15.13
N LEU A 336 -18.76 -26.68 -14.55
CA LEU A 336 -19.92 -25.98 -14.00
C LEU A 336 -20.47 -24.89 -14.92
N LEU A 337 -19.61 -24.29 -15.74
CA LEU A 337 -19.94 -23.12 -16.53
C LEU A 337 -20.06 -23.45 -18.02
N ARG A 338 -21.10 -22.94 -18.67
CA ARG A 338 -21.20 -22.94 -20.12
C ARG A 338 -20.35 -21.80 -20.68
N MET A 339 -19.09 -22.09 -21.00
CA MET A 339 -18.22 -21.13 -21.67
C MET A 339 -18.77 -20.73 -23.05
N PRO A 340 -18.55 -19.49 -23.53
CA PRO A 340 -18.93 -19.06 -24.87
C PRO A 340 -18.34 -20.00 -25.94
N ARG A 341 -19.20 -20.51 -26.83
CA ARG A 341 -18.87 -21.57 -27.81
C ARG A 341 -18.74 -21.08 -29.25
N ASP A 342 -19.22 -19.87 -29.55
CA ASP A 342 -19.52 -19.49 -30.93
C ASP A 342 -18.43 -18.61 -31.54
N GLY A 343 -17.75 -19.17 -32.56
CA GLY A 343 -17.30 -18.52 -33.81
C GLY A 343 -16.25 -17.40 -33.76
N ASP A 344 -16.32 -16.53 -32.76
CA ASP A 344 -15.38 -15.45 -32.50
C ASP A 344 -14.54 -15.84 -31.28
N THR A 345 -13.28 -16.13 -31.52
CA THR A 345 -12.28 -16.34 -30.48
C THR A 345 -12.28 -15.11 -29.56
N LEU A 346 -12.89 -15.17 -28.36
CA LEU A 346 -12.89 -14.07 -27.39
C LEU A 346 -11.44 -13.73 -27.00
N SER A 347 -11.09 -12.44 -26.91
CA SER A 347 -9.74 -12.05 -26.42
C SER A 347 -9.50 -12.56 -25.00
N GLY A 348 -8.26 -12.62 -24.56
CA GLY A 348 -7.91 -13.09 -23.22
C GLY A 348 -8.64 -12.31 -22.13
N ALA A 349 -8.73 -10.98 -22.28
CA ALA A 349 -9.49 -10.14 -21.36
C ALA A 349 -11.00 -10.44 -21.42
N ASP A 350 -11.56 -10.56 -22.62
CA ASP A 350 -12.99 -10.87 -22.80
C ASP A 350 -13.35 -12.26 -22.26
N LEU A 351 -12.47 -13.24 -22.42
CA LEU A 351 -12.64 -14.58 -21.86
C LEU A 351 -12.63 -14.54 -20.33
N ARG A 352 -11.71 -13.80 -19.71
CA ARG A 352 -11.66 -13.66 -18.25
C ARG A 352 -12.90 -12.96 -17.70
N ALA A 353 -13.38 -11.91 -18.38
CA ALA A 353 -14.64 -11.26 -18.04
C ALA A 353 -15.82 -12.25 -18.16
N ALA A 354 -15.92 -12.95 -19.30
CA ALA A 354 -16.96 -13.95 -19.56
C ALA A 354 -16.94 -15.11 -18.54
N MET A 355 -15.77 -15.52 -18.05
CA MET A 355 -15.64 -16.52 -16.98
C MET A 355 -16.31 -16.06 -15.67
N ILE A 356 -16.07 -14.81 -15.28
CA ILE A 356 -16.64 -14.20 -14.08
C ILE A 356 -18.15 -14.02 -14.27
N ASP A 357 -18.57 -13.49 -15.42
CA ASP A 357 -19.98 -13.25 -15.72
C ASP A 357 -20.78 -14.55 -15.85
N ALA A 358 -20.18 -15.62 -16.39
CA ALA A 358 -20.79 -16.94 -16.41
C ALA A 358 -21.02 -17.49 -15.00
N ALA A 359 -20.09 -17.27 -14.07
CA ALA A 359 -20.28 -17.65 -12.67
C ALA A 359 -21.46 -16.90 -12.04
N ARG A 360 -21.56 -15.58 -12.26
CA ARG A 360 -22.69 -14.76 -11.80
C ARG A 360 -24.01 -15.21 -12.40
N ALA A 361 -24.05 -15.45 -13.72
CA ALA A 361 -25.24 -15.91 -14.43
C ALA A 361 -25.72 -17.29 -13.94
N ALA A 362 -24.80 -18.13 -13.46
CA ALA A 362 -25.11 -19.41 -12.82
C ALA A 362 -25.50 -19.28 -11.33
N ALA A 363 -25.61 -18.05 -10.79
CA ALA A 363 -25.77 -17.77 -9.37
C ALA A 363 -24.70 -18.46 -8.48
N SER A 364 -23.52 -18.67 -9.06
CA SER A 364 -22.37 -19.25 -8.37
C SER A 364 -21.45 -18.14 -7.86
N PRO A 365 -20.90 -18.27 -6.65
CA PRO A 365 -20.00 -17.25 -6.13
C PRO A 365 -18.66 -17.22 -6.88
N VAL A 366 -17.96 -16.10 -6.75
CA VAL A 366 -16.61 -15.88 -7.29
C VAL A 366 -15.62 -15.74 -6.13
N ALA A 367 -14.80 -16.75 -5.91
CA ALA A 367 -13.78 -16.69 -4.88
C ALA A 367 -12.63 -15.77 -5.30
N HIS A 368 -11.99 -15.14 -4.32
CA HIS A 368 -10.81 -14.31 -4.54
C HIS A 368 -9.68 -14.74 -3.61
N VAL A 369 -8.50 -14.99 -4.18
CA VAL A 369 -7.27 -15.22 -3.44
C VAL A 369 -6.56 -13.87 -3.29
N PRO A 370 -6.51 -13.28 -2.07
CA PRO A 370 -5.95 -11.95 -1.85
C PRO A 370 -4.41 -11.99 -1.82
N ARG A 371 -3.83 -12.38 -2.95
CA ARG A 371 -2.40 -12.58 -3.18
C ARG A 371 -2.06 -12.16 -4.61
N ILE A 372 -0.93 -11.48 -4.74
CA ILE A 372 -0.32 -11.13 -6.04
C ILE A 372 0.28 -12.40 -6.67
N LEU A 373 -0.52 -13.13 -7.43
CA LEU A 373 -0.12 -14.39 -8.07
C LEU A 373 0.29 -14.21 -9.54
N ALA A 374 0.08 -13.01 -10.09
CA ALA A 374 0.41 -12.64 -11.45
C ALA A 374 1.13 -11.29 -11.49
N SER A 375 2.10 -11.16 -12.39
CA SER A 375 2.85 -9.93 -12.63
C SER A 375 2.93 -9.67 -14.12
N LEU A 376 2.40 -8.54 -14.61
CA LEU A 376 2.48 -8.18 -16.01
C LEU A 376 3.88 -7.66 -16.34
N TYR A 377 4.58 -8.35 -17.25
CA TYR A 377 5.91 -7.93 -17.69
C TYR A 377 5.81 -6.80 -18.71
N ASP A 378 6.37 -5.64 -18.36
CA ASP A 378 6.55 -4.51 -19.25
C ASP A 378 7.90 -4.64 -19.96
N ASP A 379 7.87 -4.92 -21.26
CA ASP A 379 9.05 -5.10 -22.10
C ASP A 379 9.67 -3.77 -22.59
N GLY A 380 9.15 -2.63 -22.13
CA GLY A 380 9.64 -1.30 -22.49
C GLY A 380 9.21 -0.84 -23.88
N VAL A 381 8.34 -1.60 -24.57
CA VAL A 381 7.50 -1.06 -25.63
C VAL A 381 6.47 -0.18 -24.94
N GLU A 382 6.37 1.10 -25.31
CA GLU A 382 5.23 1.95 -24.95
C GLU A 382 3.94 1.27 -25.42
N ARG A 383 3.40 0.40 -24.57
CA ARG A 383 1.98 0.18 -24.47
C ARG A 383 1.48 1.37 -23.68
N PRO A 384 0.33 1.96 -24.04
CA PRO A 384 -0.23 3.08 -23.30
C PRO A 384 -0.09 2.76 -21.81
N ALA A 385 0.72 3.55 -21.10
CA ALA A 385 0.88 3.40 -19.68
C ALA A 385 -0.52 3.45 -19.04
N ALA A 386 -0.62 3.15 -17.76
CA ALA A 386 -1.81 3.36 -16.92
C ALA A 386 -2.38 4.81 -16.96
N THR A 387 -1.96 5.66 -17.90
CA THR A 387 -2.67 6.78 -18.51
C THR A 387 -3.98 6.41 -19.24
N GLU A 388 -4.27 5.14 -19.57
CA GLU A 388 -5.59 4.76 -20.13
C GLU A 388 -6.76 4.91 -19.13
N LEU A 389 -6.47 5.08 -17.83
CA LEU A 389 -7.48 5.44 -16.83
C LEU A 389 -7.53 6.96 -16.51
N ARG A 390 -6.69 7.78 -17.15
CA ARG A 390 -6.50 9.20 -16.77
C ARG A 390 -7.25 10.21 -17.64
N GLY A 391 -8.21 9.81 -18.46
CA GLY A 391 -8.86 10.77 -19.35
C GLY A 391 -10.19 10.39 -19.98
N ALA A 392 -10.67 9.15 -19.79
CA ALA A 392 -12.07 8.90 -20.08
C ALA A 392 -12.86 9.41 -18.86
N ALA A 393 -13.64 10.49 -19.04
CA ALA A 393 -14.90 10.58 -18.33
C ALA A 393 -15.49 9.17 -18.37
N SER A 394 -15.71 8.55 -17.19
CA SER A 394 -16.22 7.19 -17.11
C SER A 394 -17.37 7.12 -18.11
N PRO A 395 -17.25 6.38 -19.23
CA PRO A 395 -18.39 6.19 -20.10
C PRO A 395 -19.43 5.62 -19.16
N ILE A 396 -20.62 6.24 -19.10
CA ILE A 396 -21.82 5.57 -18.59
C ILE A 396 -21.70 4.14 -19.08
N ASP A 397 -21.53 3.20 -18.14
CA ASP A 397 -21.15 1.82 -18.42
C ASP A 397 -21.99 1.31 -19.60
N ALA A 398 -21.42 1.32 -20.80
CA ALA A 398 -22.18 1.04 -22.02
C ALA A 398 -22.61 -0.43 -22.07
N THR A 399 -22.07 -1.23 -21.15
CA THR A 399 -22.36 -2.64 -20.92
C THR A 399 -23.21 -2.91 -19.69
N ALA A 400 -23.47 -1.92 -18.82
CA ALA A 400 -24.45 -2.07 -17.76
C ALA A 400 -25.83 -2.29 -18.39
N PRO A 401 -26.67 -3.17 -17.82
CA PRO A 401 -28.05 -3.28 -18.24
C PRO A 401 -28.65 -1.87 -18.27
N GLN A 402 -29.24 -1.46 -19.39
CA GLN A 402 -30.01 -0.22 -19.45
C GLN A 402 -31.25 -0.41 -18.58
N ILE A 403 -31.08 -0.25 -17.26
CA ILE A 403 -32.19 -0.19 -16.32
C ILE A 403 -32.88 1.13 -16.64
N ALA A 404 -34.04 1.02 -17.28
CA ALA A 404 -34.84 2.20 -17.58
C ALA A 404 -35.21 2.89 -16.25
N SER A 405 -34.92 4.19 -16.17
CA SER A 405 -35.33 5.06 -15.06
C SER A 405 -36.83 4.87 -14.80
N ARG A 406 -37.19 4.64 -13.54
CA ARG A 406 -38.59 4.53 -13.09
C ARG A 406 -39.32 5.88 -13.13
N ARG A 407 -38.56 6.97 -13.33
CA ARG A 407 -39.00 8.36 -13.20
C ARG A 407 -39.55 8.60 -11.79
N SER A 408 -38.81 8.15 -10.78
CA SER A 408 -39.24 8.28 -9.38
C SER A 408 -39.36 9.75 -8.95
N ARG A 409 -40.18 10.01 -7.91
CA ARG A 409 -40.19 11.31 -7.23
C ARG A 409 -39.17 11.32 -6.09
N ILE A 410 -38.38 12.38 -5.99
CA ILE A 410 -37.27 12.49 -5.02
C ILE A 410 -37.67 13.53 -3.96
N ALA A 411 -37.58 13.17 -2.67
CA ALA A 411 -37.63 14.14 -1.60
C ALA A 411 -36.22 14.44 -1.09
N ILE A 412 -35.82 15.72 -1.12
CA ILE A 412 -34.55 16.17 -0.54
C ILE A 412 -34.84 16.69 0.86
N VAL A 413 -34.32 16.03 1.89
CA VAL A 413 -34.46 16.44 3.28
C VAL A 413 -33.19 17.17 3.72
N ILE A 414 -33.34 18.44 4.11
CA ILE A 414 -32.22 19.30 4.50
C ILE A 414 -32.47 19.85 5.90
N PRO A 415 -31.86 19.28 6.95
CA PRO A 415 -31.81 19.90 8.26
C PRO A 415 -31.03 21.21 8.19
N THR A 416 -31.56 22.28 8.78
CA THR A 416 -30.90 23.59 8.79
C THR A 416 -31.02 24.29 10.13
N ARG A 417 -30.04 25.14 10.40
CA ARG A 417 -30.11 26.16 11.44
C ARG A 417 -29.30 27.36 10.98
N ASP A 418 -30.02 28.43 10.67
CA ASP A 418 -29.49 29.72 10.19
C ASP A 418 -28.77 29.59 8.83
N GLU A 419 -27.97 30.58 8.43
CA GLU A 419 -27.17 30.56 7.20
C GLU A 419 -28.01 30.51 5.91
N ALA A 420 -28.97 31.44 5.80
CA ALA A 420 -29.89 31.54 4.66
C ALA A 420 -29.18 31.51 3.28
N ALA A 421 -28.04 32.21 3.14
CA ALA A 421 -27.30 32.28 1.89
C ALA A 421 -26.76 30.90 1.46
N MET A 422 -26.24 30.14 2.42
CA MET A 422 -25.69 28.81 2.21
C MET A 422 -26.80 27.81 1.84
N LEU A 423 -27.92 27.84 2.58
CA LEU A 423 -29.08 27.02 2.27
C LEU A 423 -29.65 27.34 0.88
N THR A 424 -29.66 28.61 0.48
CA THR A 424 -30.10 29.04 -0.85
C THR A 424 -29.19 28.47 -1.92
N GLU A 425 -27.87 28.62 -1.77
CA GLU A 425 -26.89 28.07 -2.72
C GLU A 425 -27.01 26.54 -2.86
N ALA A 426 -27.22 25.84 -1.75
CA ALA A 426 -27.40 24.40 -1.77
C ALA A 426 -28.66 23.96 -2.52
N VAL A 427 -29.81 24.55 -2.20
CA VAL A 427 -31.07 24.20 -2.87
C VAL A 427 -31.07 24.63 -4.35
N ASP A 428 -30.61 25.85 -4.63
CA ASP A 428 -30.57 26.37 -6.00
C ASP A 428 -29.64 25.54 -6.89
N SER A 429 -28.45 25.15 -6.39
CA SER A 429 -27.54 24.30 -7.16
C SER A 429 -28.14 22.92 -7.44
N LEU A 430 -28.80 22.27 -6.47
CA LEU A 430 -29.45 20.97 -6.66
C LEU A 430 -30.57 21.04 -7.70
N LEU A 431 -31.38 22.10 -7.69
CA LEU A 431 -32.51 22.24 -8.62
C LEU A 431 -32.09 22.71 -10.01
N ALA A 432 -31.10 23.62 -10.11
CA ALA A 432 -30.72 24.25 -11.37
C ALA A 432 -30.10 23.27 -12.38
N VAL A 433 -29.41 22.25 -11.90
CA VAL A 433 -28.70 21.27 -12.74
C VAL A 433 -29.40 19.91 -12.80
N ALA A 434 -30.58 19.77 -12.16
CA ALA A 434 -31.42 18.58 -12.29
C ALA A 434 -32.07 18.52 -13.68
N ASP A 435 -32.23 17.31 -14.22
CA ASP A 435 -32.95 17.08 -15.48
C ASP A 435 -34.47 17.19 -15.28
N GLN A 436 -34.98 16.77 -14.12
CA GLN A 436 -36.40 16.72 -13.81
C GLN A 436 -36.72 17.42 -12.48
N PRO A 437 -36.45 18.75 -12.35
CA PRO A 437 -36.65 19.49 -11.10
C PRO A 437 -38.10 19.46 -10.60
N ASP A 438 -39.09 19.33 -11.50
CA ASP A 438 -40.52 19.22 -11.15
C ASP A 438 -40.87 17.93 -10.36
N ARG A 439 -39.98 16.93 -10.36
CA ARG A 439 -40.13 15.69 -9.58
C ARG A 439 -39.44 15.75 -8.21
N ILE A 440 -38.80 16.87 -7.91
CA ILE A 440 -38.01 17.07 -6.70
C ILE A 440 -38.82 17.87 -5.68
N SER A 441 -39.00 17.30 -4.49
CA SER A 441 -39.62 17.95 -3.34
C SER A 441 -38.56 18.29 -2.30
N VAL A 442 -38.22 19.57 -2.16
CA VAL A 442 -37.31 20.04 -1.11
C VAL A 442 -38.07 20.19 0.22
N ILE A 443 -37.58 19.54 1.26
CA ILE A 443 -38.13 19.52 2.60
C ILE A 443 -37.06 20.05 3.55
N ILE A 444 -37.22 21.31 3.95
CA ILE A 444 -36.30 21.97 4.87
C ILE A 444 -36.77 21.71 6.30
N VAL A 445 -35.90 21.17 7.15
CA VAL A 445 -36.20 20.92 8.56
C VAL A 445 -35.49 21.99 9.40
N ASP A 446 -36.23 23.01 9.81
CA ASP A 446 -35.71 24.11 10.61
C ASP A 446 -35.53 23.66 12.08
N ASN A 447 -34.29 23.68 12.54
CA ASN A 447 -33.97 23.48 13.95
C ASN A 447 -33.61 24.79 14.66
N ARG A 448 -34.65 25.52 15.07
CA ARG A 448 -34.54 26.71 15.93
C ARG A 448 -33.66 27.81 15.32
N SER A 449 -33.83 28.07 14.02
CA SER A 449 -33.27 29.27 13.39
C SER A 449 -33.66 30.54 14.13
N ARG A 450 -32.73 31.51 14.13
CA ARG A 450 -32.86 32.81 14.81
C ARG A 450 -32.64 33.98 13.88
N GLU A 451 -31.95 33.77 12.76
CA GLU A 451 -31.64 34.84 11.83
C GLU A 451 -32.89 35.28 11.04
N PRO A 452 -33.22 36.59 11.01
CA PRO A 452 -34.37 37.08 10.26
C PRO A 452 -34.31 36.73 8.76
N ALA A 453 -33.11 36.69 8.19
CA ALA A 453 -32.89 36.28 6.79
C ALA A 453 -33.31 34.82 6.57
N THR A 454 -33.03 33.94 7.53
CA THR A 454 -33.39 32.51 7.44
C THR A 454 -34.89 32.34 7.61
N HIS A 455 -35.53 33.04 8.56
CA HIS A 455 -37.00 33.00 8.67
C HIS A 455 -37.69 33.47 7.38
N ALA A 456 -37.22 34.58 6.79
CA ALA A 456 -37.77 35.06 5.52
C ALA A 456 -37.61 34.05 4.37
N LEU A 457 -36.48 33.35 4.32
CA LEU A 457 -36.24 32.28 3.35
C LEU A 457 -37.18 31.08 3.56
N LEU A 458 -37.36 30.65 4.81
CA LEU A 458 -38.24 29.53 5.16
C LEU A 458 -39.71 29.86 4.87
N ASP A 459 -40.15 31.08 5.16
CA ASP A 459 -41.51 31.54 4.83
C ASP A 459 -41.75 31.50 3.32
N ASP A 460 -40.76 31.91 2.52
CA ASP A 460 -40.83 31.80 1.05
C ASP A 460 -40.96 30.33 0.61
N TYR A 461 -40.09 29.44 1.08
CA TYR A 461 -40.14 28.01 0.75
C TYR A 461 -41.46 27.34 1.16
N ALA A 462 -42.04 27.73 2.29
CA ALA A 462 -43.32 27.21 2.74
C ALA A 462 -44.49 27.54 1.79
N THR A 463 -44.34 28.58 0.95
CA THR A 463 -45.35 28.95 -0.06
C THR A 463 -45.10 28.34 -1.44
N ARG A 464 -43.90 27.79 -1.70
CA ARG A 464 -43.56 27.19 -3.00
C ARG A 464 -44.26 25.83 -3.18
N SER A 465 -44.96 25.66 -4.30
CA SER A 465 -45.64 24.40 -4.61
C SER A 465 -44.66 23.24 -4.72
N GLY A 466 -44.93 22.14 -3.99
CA GLY A 466 -44.10 20.92 -4.03
C GLY A 466 -42.92 20.92 -3.06
N HIS A 467 -42.73 21.98 -2.28
CA HIS A 467 -41.73 22.07 -1.22
C HIS A 467 -42.40 22.15 0.15
N ALA A 468 -41.63 21.93 1.22
CA ALA A 468 -42.14 21.99 2.58
C ALA A 468 -41.09 22.50 3.56
N VAL A 469 -41.57 23.16 4.62
CA VAL A 469 -40.77 23.50 5.80
C VAL A 469 -41.35 22.78 7.01
N VAL A 470 -40.51 22.07 7.74
CA VAL A 470 -40.87 21.35 8.96
C VAL A 470 -40.11 21.95 10.12
N VAL A 471 -40.83 22.37 11.17
CA VAL A 471 -40.22 22.94 12.37
C VAL A 471 -39.86 21.82 13.34
N MET A 472 -38.59 21.77 13.76
CA MET A 472 -38.09 20.92 14.85
C MET A 472 -37.72 21.78 16.05
N ASP A 473 -38.66 21.95 16.98
CA ASP A 473 -38.42 22.65 18.26
C ASP A 473 -37.89 21.69 19.36
N GLU A 474 -36.84 20.94 19.02
CA GLU A 474 -36.16 19.99 19.90
C GLU A 474 -34.65 20.32 19.93
N PRO A 475 -33.86 19.83 20.91
CA PRO A 475 -32.40 19.85 20.81
C PRO A 475 -31.93 19.22 19.48
N PHE A 476 -30.78 19.67 18.97
CA PHE A 476 -30.29 19.19 17.69
C PHE A 476 -30.07 17.68 17.72
N ASN A 477 -30.72 17.00 16.78
CA ASN A 477 -30.59 15.58 16.53
C ASN A 477 -30.82 15.40 15.02
N TRP A 478 -29.74 15.08 14.30
CA TRP A 478 -29.72 14.97 12.85
C TRP A 478 -30.63 13.82 12.39
N SER A 479 -30.54 12.66 13.05
CA SER A 479 -31.40 11.50 12.81
C SER A 479 -32.88 11.86 12.96
N ARG A 480 -33.22 12.61 14.02
CA ARG A 480 -34.59 13.08 14.29
C ARG A 480 -35.09 14.05 13.23
N ALA A 481 -34.25 15.01 12.81
CA ALA A 481 -34.60 15.95 11.75
C ALA A 481 -34.94 15.21 10.45
N ASN A 482 -34.13 14.22 10.07
CA ASN A 482 -34.40 13.40 8.89
C ASN A 482 -35.67 12.56 9.04
N MET A 483 -35.93 11.98 10.21
CA MET A 483 -37.18 11.27 10.50
C MET A 483 -38.44 12.15 10.37
N LEU A 484 -38.35 13.44 10.73
CA LEU A 484 -39.43 14.41 10.51
C LEU A 484 -39.64 14.68 9.02
N GLY A 485 -38.56 14.87 8.26
CA GLY A 485 -38.63 15.07 6.81
C GLY A 485 -39.22 13.88 6.06
N ILE A 486 -38.90 12.65 6.46
CA ILE A 486 -39.42 11.41 5.87
C ILE A 486 -40.95 11.34 5.95
N ALA A 487 -41.56 11.80 7.05
CA ALA A 487 -43.01 11.81 7.19
C ALA A 487 -43.67 12.72 6.13
N THR A 488 -43.08 13.88 5.87
CA THR A 488 -43.51 14.81 4.82
C THR A 488 -43.26 14.24 3.43
N ALA A 489 -42.11 13.62 3.20
CA ALA A 489 -41.79 12.95 1.93
C ALA A 489 -42.80 11.84 1.58
N ARG A 490 -43.22 11.06 2.59
CA ARG A 490 -44.26 10.05 2.43
C ARG A 490 -45.60 10.65 2.06
N ALA A 491 -45.98 11.77 2.69
CA ALA A 491 -47.23 12.47 2.35
C ALA A 491 -47.20 13.05 0.92
N ALA A 492 -46.02 13.40 0.41
CA ALA A 492 -45.80 13.87 -0.95
C ALA A 492 -45.71 12.74 -2.00
N ASP A 493 -45.79 11.46 -1.58
CA ASP A 493 -45.64 10.27 -2.44
C ASP A 493 -44.29 10.25 -3.19
N CYS A 494 -43.20 10.55 -2.48
CA CYS A 494 -41.85 10.40 -2.99
C CYS A 494 -41.37 8.95 -2.81
N ASP A 495 -40.79 8.37 -3.86
CA ASP A 495 -40.25 7.00 -3.85
C ASP A 495 -38.82 6.96 -3.31
N LEU A 496 -38.05 8.01 -3.61
CA LEU A 496 -36.65 8.16 -3.25
C LEU A 496 -36.50 9.28 -2.22
N LEU A 497 -35.55 9.08 -1.31
CA LEU A 497 -35.17 10.02 -0.27
C LEU A 497 -33.72 10.39 -0.49
N LEU A 498 -33.42 11.69 -0.52
CA LEU A 498 -32.06 12.23 -0.49
C LEU A 498 -31.90 13.02 0.81
N PHE A 499 -30.95 12.59 1.65
CA PHE A 499 -30.50 13.36 2.80
C PHE A 499 -29.29 14.17 2.37
N ALA A 500 -29.37 15.49 2.56
CA ALA A 500 -28.30 16.40 2.20
C ALA A 500 -28.07 17.44 3.30
N ASN A 501 -26.81 17.84 3.48
CA ASN A 501 -26.51 18.98 4.32
C ASN A 501 -26.89 20.30 3.62
N ASN A 502 -27.01 21.37 4.41
CA ASN A 502 -27.34 22.70 3.88
C ASN A 502 -26.15 23.44 3.25
N ASP A 503 -24.95 22.82 3.21
CA ASP A 503 -23.68 23.41 2.79
C ASP A 503 -23.02 22.65 1.63
N VAL A 504 -23.85 22.04 0.78
CA VAL A 504 -23.46 21.35 -0.44
C VAL A 504 -23.68 22.23 -1.67
N VAL A 505 -22.88 22.04 -2.73
CA VAL A 505 -23.07 22.69 -4.03
C VAL A 505 -22.94 21.62 -5.12
N MET A 506 -24.04 21.34 -5.82
CA MET A 506 -24.07 20.31 -6.86
C MET A 506 -23.30 20.76 -8.11
N LEU A 507 -22.41 19.90 -8.62
CA LEU A 507 -21.63 20.15 -9.83
C LEU A 507 -22.14 19.35 -11.04
N THR A 508 -22.74 18.19 -10.81
CA THR A 508 -23.17 17.27 -11.87
C THR A 508 -24.53 17.66 -12.46
N GLN A 509 -24.55 17.94 -13.76
CA GLN A 509 -25.78 18.04 -14.55
C GLN A 509 -26.47 16.67 -14.66
N GLY A 510 -27.78 16.63 -14.44
CA GLY A 510 -28.60 15.41 -14.56
C GLY A 510 -28.38 14.39 -13.43
N TRP A 511 -27.91 14.84 -12.27
CA TRP A 511 -27.64 13.97 -11.11
C TRP A 511 -28.87 13.17 -10.65
N ASP A 512 -30.07 13.74 -10.78
CA ASP A 512 -31.34 13.15 -10.38
C ASP A 512 -31.74 11.98 -11.28
N SER A 513 -31.51 12.10 -12.59
CA SER A 513 -31.70 11.01 -13.56
C SER A 513 -30.77 9.85 -13.28
N GLU A 514 -29.49 10.14 -12.99
CA GLU A 514 -28.50 9.11 -12.66
C GLU A 514 -28.83 8.41 -11.33
N LEU A 515 -29.25 9.18 -10.33
CA LEU A 515 -29.67 8.64 -9.06
C LEU A 515 -30.90 7.72 -9.19
N ASP A 516 -31.92 8.14 -9.95
CA ASP A 516 -33.10 7.32 -10.22
C ASP A 516 -32.76 6.04 -11.00
N ARG A 517 -31.82 6.12 -11.96
CA ARG A 517 -31.31 4.95 -12.70
C ARG A 517 -30.67 3.93 -11.75
N LEU A 518 -29.82 4.38 -10.84
CA LEU A 518 -29.12 3.51 -9.89
C LEU A 518 -30.08 2.87 -8.87
N LEU A 519 -30.99 3.65 -8.29
CA LEU A 519 -31.94 3.15 -7.29
C LEU A 519 -33.11 2.35 -7.91
N SER A 520 -33.22 2.33 -9.24
CA SER A 520 -34.15 1.45 -9.97
C SER A 520 -33.73 -0.03 -9.95
N ASP A 521 -32.44 -0.32 -9.70
CA ASP A 521 -31.93 -1.66 -9.43
C ASP A 521 -32.44 -2.15 -8.06
N PRO A 522 -33.25 -3.24 -8.01
CA PRO A 522 -33.79 -3.74 -6.75
C PRO A 522 -32.72 -4.14 -5.72
N GLU A 523 -31.50 -4.49 -6.14
CA GLU A 523 -30.41 -4.82 -5.20
C GLU A 523 -29.79 -3.57 -4.56
N THR A 524 -29.85 -2.41 -5.22
CA THR A 524 -29.22 -1.17 -4.74
C THR A 524 -30.14 -0.42 -3.77
N GLY A 525 -29.82 -0.41 -2.48
CA GLY A 525 -30.63 0.27 -1.47
C GLY A 525 -30.26 1.72 -1.23
N ILE A 526 -28.96 2.04 -1.32
CA ILE A 526 -28.38 3.35 -0.98
C ILE A 526 -27.33 3.73 -2.04
N VAL A 527 -27.28 5.02 -2.39
CA VAL A 527 -26.27 5.63 -3.28
C VAL A 527 -25.67 6.86 -2.61
N GLY A 528 -24.35 6.98 -2.62
CA GLY A 528 -23.61 8.19 -2.26
C GLY A 528 -22.85 8.78 -3.45
N ALA A 529 -22.61 10.09 -3.40
CA ALA A 529 -21.88 10.85 -4.43
C ALA A 529 -20.38 10.92 -4.14
N ARG A 530 -19.59 11.48 -5.07
CA ARG A 530 -18.24 11.99 -4.80
C ARG A 530 -18.34 13.40 -4.23
N LEU A 531 -17.80 13.58 -3.03
CA LEU A 531 -17.77 14.90 -2.38
C LEU A 531 -16.36 15.47 -2.50
N LEU A 532 -16.30 16.75 -2.82
CA LEU A 532 -15.07 17.52 -2.96
C LEU A 532 -15.01 18.62 -1.90
N TYR A 533 -13.80 18.91 -1.45
CA TYR A 533 -13.52 20.12 -0.72
C TYR A 533 -13.59 21.35 -1.65
N PRO A 534 -13.74 22.58 -1.12
CA PRO A 534 -13.74 23.80 -1.92
C PRO A 534 -12.44 24.06 -2.71
N ASP A 535 -11.34 23.40 -2.33
CA ASP A 535 -10.06 23.42 -3.06
C ASP A 535 -9.97 22.33 -4.15
N MET A 536 -11.09 21.66 -4.45
CA MET A 536 -11.24 20.56 -5.40
C MET A 536 -10.49 19.26 -5.02
N THR A 537 -9.93 19.17 -3.81
CA THR A 537 -9.43 17.87 -3.32
C THR A 537 -10.61 16.96 -2.96
N VAL A 538 -10.40 15.64 -3.09
CA VAL A 538 -11.44 14.66 -2.77
C VAL A 538 -11.68 14.66 -1.25
N GLN A 539 -12.95 14.71 -0.85
CA GLN A 539 -13.39 14.61 0.54
C GLN A 539 -13.98 13.24 0.84
N HIS A 540 -14.72 12.65 -0.11
CA HIS A 540 -15.37 11.36 0.06
C HIS A 540 -15.42 10.62 -1.28
N ALA A 541 -14.87 9.41 -1.27
CA ALA A 541 -14.99 8.42 -2.35
C ALA A 541 -15.57 7.08 -1.85
N GLY A 542 -16.46 7.13 -0.84
CA GLY A 542 -16.86 5.98 -0.02
C GLY A 542 -16.29 6.04 1.40
N ILE A 543 -16.77 5.15 2.28
CA ILE A 543 -16.23 4.94 3.64
C ILE A 543 -15.65 3.54 3.74
N VAL A 544 -14.41 3.47 4.23
CA VAL A 544 -13.72 2.23 4.61
C VAL A 544 -13.94 1.94 6.08
N LEU A 545 -14.29 0.69 6.37
CA LEU A 545 -14.40 0.16 7.73
C LEU A 545 -13.14 -0.64 8.11
N GLY A 546 -12.81 -0.65 9.40
CA GLY A 546 -11.68 -1.41 9.95
C GLY A 546 -10.31 -0.78 9.79
N ALA A 547 -10.20 0.38 9.13
CA ALA A 547 -8.98 1.19 9.11
C ALA A 547 -8.86 2.06 10.38
N GLY A 548 -7.70 2.68 10.58
CA GLY A 548 -7.45 3.64 11.66
C GLY A 548 -7.85 3.16 13.06
N GLU A 549 -7.51 1.90 13.41
CA GLU A 549 -7.88 1.28 14.70
C GLU A 549 -9.40 1.02 14.87
N GLY A 550 -10.13 0.79 13.77
CA GLY A 550 -11.57 0.51 13.80
C GLY A 550 -12.45 1.75 13.65
N LEU A 551 -11.86 2.85 13.14
CA LEU A 551 -12.56 4.06 12.77
C LEU A 551 -13.10 3.96 11.33
N PRO A 552 -14.34 4.42 11.09
CA PRO A 552 -14.83 4.65 9.73
C PRO A 552 -14.07 5.83 9.10
N LEU A 553 -13.39 5.61 7.97
CA LEU A 553 -12.59 6.63 7.29
C LEU A 553 -13.08 6.89 5.87
N HIS A 554 -13.05 8.14 5.43
CA HIS A 554 -13.39 8.50 4.06
C HIS A 554 -12.28 8.07 3.08
N GLU A 555 -12.64 7.34 2.02
CA GLU A 555 -11.73 7.04 0.91
C GLU A 555 -11.35 8.32 0.16
N GLY A 556 -10.10 8.41 -0.30
CA GLY A 556 -9.62 9.51 -1.13
C GLY A 556 -9.50 10.86 -0.43
N ARG A 557 -9.67 10.94 0.90
CA ARG A 557 -9.59 12.21 1.62
C ARG A 557 -8.26 12.93 1.33
N HIS A 558 -8.35 14.17 0.85
CA HIS A 558 -7.25 15.03 0.40
C HIS A 558 -6.48 14.56 -0.85
N ALA A 559 -6.95 13.52 -1.54
CA ALA A 559 -6.41 13.16 -2.84
C ALA A 559 -6.68 14.28 -3.86
N ALA A 560 -5.81 14.38 -4.87
CA ALA A 560 -6.02 15.32 -5.96
C ALA A 560 -7.29 14.97 -6.73
N PHE A 561 -7.92 15.97 -7.36
CA PHE A 561 -9.15 15.79 -8.14
C PHE A 561 -9.04 14.69 -9.21
N ASP A 562 -7.87 14.62 -9.86
CA ASP A 562 -7.53 13.69 -10.95
C ASP A 562 -6.83 12.41 -10.48
N ASP A 563 -6.72 12.21 -9.17
CA ASP A 563 -6.25 10.96 -8.61
C ASP A 563 -7.35 9.90 -8.75
N SER A 564 -7.06 8.84 -9.51
CA SER A 564 -7.97 7.71 -9.69
C SER A 564 -8.06 6.83 -8.44
N GLY A 565 -7.10 6.95 -7.51
CA GLY A 565 -6.96 6.06 -6.37
C GLY A 565 -6.50 4.64 -6.75
N PRO A 566 -6.30 3.77 -5.74
CA PRO A 566 -5.87 2.39 -5.96
C PRO A 566 -6.90 1.63 -6.79
N GLY A 567 -6.46 1.00 -7.87
CA GLY A 567 -7.36 0.26 -8.77
C GLY A 567 -8.47 1.10 -9.41
N GLY A 568 -8.33 2.43 -9.47
CA GLY A 568 -9.34 3.32 -10.06
C GLY A 568 -10.57 3.59 -9.18
N ARG A 569 -10.52 3.26 -7.88
CA ARG A 569 -11.67 3.35 -6.96
C ARG A 569 -12.30 4.74 -6.86
N TYR A 570 -11.53 5.82 -6.91
CA TYR A 570 -12.08 7.17 -6.69
C TYR A 570 -12.93 7.66 -7.86
N VAL A 571 -12.74 7.08 -9.04
CA VAL A 571 -13.39 7.47 -10.31
C VAL A 571 -14.28 6.37 -10.90
N THR A 572 -14.36 5.22 -10.25
CA THR A 572 -15.19 4.09 -10.67
C THR A 572 -16.34 3.88 -9.70
N GLN A 573 -17.56 3.76 -10.24
CA GLN A 573 -18.72 3.39 -9.42
C GLN A 573 -18.51 1.99 -8.84
N HIS A 574 -18.73 1.79 -7.54
CA HIS A 574 -18.52 0.50 -6.91
C HIS A 574 -19.38 0.31 -5.65
N ASP A 575 -19.52 -0.93 -5.19
CA ASP A 575 -20.12 -1.22 -3.89
C ASP A 575 -19.21 -0.70 -2.77
N ALA A 576 -19.79 0.04 -1.83
CA ALA A 576 -19.09 0.64 -0.68
C ALA A 576 -19.61 0.05 0.62
N ALA A 577 -18.79 0.05 1.68
CA ALA A 577 -19.26 -0.39 2.99
C ALA A 577 -20.29 0.57 3.60
N ALA A 578 -20.07 1.88 3.40
CA ALA A 578 -20.99 2.96 3.76
C ALA A 578 -20.71 4.22 2.90
N VAL A 579 -21.65 5.16 2.91
CA VAL A 579 -21.52 6.50 2.31
C VAL A 579 -21.95 7.56 3.32
N THR A 580 -21.51 8.80 3.12
CA THR A 580 -21.73 9.88 4.11
C THR A 580 -23.12 10.51 4.05
N GLY A 581 -23.66 10.90 5.20
CA GLY A 581 -24.93 11.61 5.33
C GLY A 581 -24.97 13.02 4.72
N ALA A 582 -23.82 13.57 4.31
CA ALA A 582 -23.78 14.86 3.60
C ALA A 582 -24.47 14.80 2.21
N PHE A 583 -24.46 13.62 1.57
CA PHE A 583 -25.28 13.29 0.42
C PHE A 583 -25.53 11.77 0.40
N LEU A 584 -26.67 11.36 0.97
CA LEU A 584 -27.08 9.95 1.04
C LEU A 584 -28.46 9.81 0.43
N ALA A 585 -28.55 9.14 -0.71
CA ALA A 585 -29.80 8.84 -1.37
C ALA A 585 -30.19 7.37 -1.17
N MET A 586 -31.47 7.10 -0.98
CA MET A 586 -31.95 5.74 -0.77
C MET A 586 -33.43 5.58 -1.14
N ARG A 587 -33.86 4.34 -1.33
CA ARG A 587 -35.29 4.06 -1.51
C ARG A 587 -36.06 4.18 -0.20
N ARG A 588 -37.26 4.75 -0.27
CA ARG A 588 -38.16 4.89 0.90
C ARG A 588 -38.60 3.54 1.46
N ASP A 589 -38.82 2.54 0.60
CA ASP A 589 -39.23 1.20 1.01
C ASP A 589 -38.12 0.49 1.83
N VAL A 590 -36.88 0.57 1.38
CA VAL A 590 -35.70 0.07 2.09
C VAL A 590 -35.55 0.73 3.45
N LEU A 591 -35.66 2.07 3.52
CA LEU A 591 -35.57 2.77 4.80
C LEU A 591 -36.68 2.36 5.77
N THR A 592 -37.88 2.12 5.24
CA THR A 592 -39.03 1.64 6.02
C THR A 592 -38.79 0.23 6.55
N GLU A 593 -38.25 -0.67 5.71
CA GLU A 593 -37.92 -2.04 6.08
C GLU A 593 -36.90 -2.12 7.21
N ILE A 594 -35.84 -1.30 7.14
CA ILE A 594 -34.78 -1.29 8.16
C ILE A 594 -35.11 -0.46 9.40
N GLY A 595 -36.27 0.22 9.42
CA GLY A 595 -36.80 0.92 10.60
C GLY A 595 -36.37 2.39 10.76
N GLY A 596 -35.93 3.08 9.71
CA GLY A 596 -35.57 4.51 9.79
C GLY A 596 -34.18 4.78 10.39
N PHE A 597 -33.96 5.95 11.00
CA PHE A 597 -32.71 6.26 11.74
C PHE A 597 -32.87 6.01 13.24
N ASP A 598 -31.81 5.52 13.90
CA ASP A 598 -31.77 5.34 15.36
C ASP A 598 -31.54 6.69 16.06
N CYS A 599 -32.63 7.42 16.27
CA CYS A 599 -32.60 8.76 16.84
C CYS A 599 -32.15 8.80 18.31
N ALA A 600 -32.25 7.68 19.03
CA ALA A 600 -31.94 7.64 20.45
C ALA A 600 -30.44 7.41 20.68
N ARG A 601 -29.84 6.55 19.86
CA ARG A 601 -28.48 6.06 20.06
C ARG A 601 -27.45 6.77 19.18
N LEU A 602 -27.87 7.19 17.98
CA LEU A 602 -27.02 7.91 17.03
C LEU A 602 -27.66 9.24 16.62
N PRO A 603 -27.83 10.18 17.57
CA PRO A 603 -28.48 11.46 17.29
C PRO A 603 -27.66 12.35 16.34
N ILE A 604 -26.33 12.20 16.24
CA ILE A 604 -25.48 13.22 15.60
C ILE A 604 -24.45 12.63 14.63
N ALA A 605 -23.71 11.60 15.03
CA ALA A 605 -22.64 10.99 14.25
C ALA A 605 -22.98 9.53 13.88
N TYR A 606 -22.26 8.97 12.90
CA TYR A 606 -22.31 7.56 12.50
C TYR A 606 -23.68 6.96 12.11
N ASN A 607 -24.74 7.77 12.10
CA ASN A 607 -26.09 7.38 11.71
C ASN A 607 -26.18 6.96 10.23
N ASP A 608 -25.35 7.57 9.39
CA ASP A 608 -25.15 7.25 7.98
C ASP A 608 -24.47 5.87 7.81
N ILE A 609 -23.50 5.55 8.64
CA ILE A 609 -22.85 4.23 8.65
C ILE A 609 -23.80 3.17 9.17
N ASP A 610 -24.54 3.43 10.26
CA ASP A 610 -25.52 2.50 10.80
C ASP A 610 -26.63 2.17 9.80
N VAL A 611 -27.19 3.18 9.10
CA VAL A 611 -28.23 2.93 8.09
C VAL A 611 -27.68 2.11 6.91
N CYS A 612 -26.43 2.36 6.50
CA CYS A 612 -25.74 1.56 5.48
C CYS A 612 -25.55 0.10 5.92
N LEU A 613 -25.11 -0.13 7.15
CA LEU A 613 -24.94 -1.47 7.71
C LEU A 613 -26.28 -2.21 7.87
N ARG A 614 -27.36 -1.51 8.26
CA ARG A 614 -28.71 -2.11 8.31
C ARG A 614 -29.25 -2.46 6.93
N ALA A 615 -29.06 -1.61 5.93
CA ALA A 615 -29.41 -1.91 4.55
C ALA A 615 -28.67 -3.16 4.04
N ARG A 616 -27.36 -3.24 4.31
CA ARG A 616 -26.54 -4.43 3.99
C ARG A 616 -26.99 -5.68 4.74
N ALA A 617 -27.36 -5.57 6.01
CA ALA A 617 -27.90 -6.70 6.78
C ALA A 617 -29.22 -7.26 6.19
N ALA A 618 -30.04 -6.37 5.63
CA ALA A 618 -31.26 -6.70 4.90
C ALA A 618 -31.00 -7.25 3.48
N GLY A 619 -29.75 -7.23 3.00
CA GLY A 619 -29.36 -7.76 1.69
C GLY A 619 -29.31 -6.73 0.56
N TYR A 620 -29.31 -5.44 0.89
CA TYR A 620 -29.17 -4.37 -0.09
C TYR A 620 -27.72 -3.90 -0.24
N ARG A 621 -27.35 -3.51 -1.46
CA ARG A 621 -26.08 -2.86 -1.78
C ARG A 621 -26.10 -1.39 -1.41
N VAL A 622 -24.92 -0.89 -1.04
CA VAL A 622 -24.61 0.53 -0.90
C VAL A 622 -23.63 0.86 -2.02
N ARG A 623 -23.95 1.83 -2.87
CA ARG A 623 -23.15 2.18 -4.04
C ARG A 623 -22.51 3.56 -3.86
N TYR A 624 -21.22 3.65 -4.13
CA TYR A 624 -20.55 4.93 -4.38
C TYR A 624 -20.60 5.25 -5.88
N CYS A 625 -21.01 6.47 -6.22
CA CYS A 625 -21.17 6.95 -7.59
C CYS A 625 -20.34 8.23 -7.83
N PRO A 626 -19.15 8.11 -8.44
CA PRO A 626 -18.32 9.27 -8.76
C PRO A 626 -18.84 10.13 -9.91
N GLN A 627 -19.84 9.66 -10.65
CA GLN A 627 -20.49 10.43 -11.71
C GLN A 627 -21.36 11.57 -11.14
N ILE A 628 -21.80 11.45 -9.88
CA ILE A 628 -22.47 12.52 -9.14
C ILE A 628 -21.41 13.20 -8.26
N GLU A 629 -21.17 14.49 -8.49
CA GLU A 629 -20.14 15.27 -7.83
C GLU A 629 -20.72 16.53 -7.21
N LEU A 630 -20.27 16.84 -6.01
CA LEU A 630 -20.65 18.06 -5.31
C LEU A 630 -19.52 18.57 -4.42
N ILE A 631 -19.47 19.88 -4.24
CA ILE A 631 -18.63 20.51 -3.22
C ILE A 631 -19.39 20.44 -1.91
N HIS A 632 -18.71 20.04 -0.84
CA HIS A 632 -19.26 20.10 0.51
C HIS A 632 -18.32 20.95 1.38
N HIS A 633 -18.87 22.02 1.94
CA HIS A 633 -18.10 23.03 2.63
C HIS A 633 -17.65 22.65 4.06
N GLU A 634 -17.96 21.43 4.51
CA GLU A 634 -17.61 20.76 5.78
C GLU A 634 -17.46 21.72 6.99
N SER A 635 -18.46 21.72 7.86
CA SER A 635 -18.41 22.35 9.19
C SER A 635 -18.16 23.86 9.19
N LYS A 636 -18.48 24.57 8.11
CA LYS A 636 -18.52 26.06 8.15
C LYS A 636 -19.46 26.58 9.24
N THR A 637 -20.54 25.85 9.54
CA THR A 637 -21.54 26.22 10.55
C THR A 637 -21.23 25.70 11.97
N ARG A 638 -20.44 24.61 12.10
CA ARG A 638 -20.05 24.02 13.41
C ARG A 638 -18.73 24.55 13.97
N GLY A 639 -17.90 25.20 13.15
CA GLY A 639 -16.57 25.67 13.55
C GLY A 639 -15.51 24.56 13.49
N ARG A 640 -14.23 24.96 13.42
CA ARG A 640 -13.08 24.06 13.14
C ARG A 640 -12.49 23.35 14.37
N THR A 641 -12.94 23.68 15.58
CA THR A 641 -12.36 23.16 16.83
C THR A 641 -13.40 22.34 17.55
N ARG A 642 -13.20 21.01 17.60
CA ARG A 642 -14.05 20.13 18.42
C ARG A 642 -13.88 20.50 19.89
N THR A 643 -14.97 20.81 20.57
CA THR A 643 -15.03 20.96 22.03
C THR A 643 -14.84 19.61 22.72
N GLU A 644 -14.52 19.57 24.01
CA GLU A 644 -14.39 18.32 24.77
C GLU A 644 -15.70 17.52 24.75
N ASP A 645 -16.84 18.20 24.85
CA ASP A 645 -18.17 17.58 24.71
C ASP A 645 -18.36 16.98 23.31
N GLU A 646 -17.86 17.65 22.26
CA GLU A 646 -17.87 17.17 20.87
C GLU A 646 -16.81 16.08 20.56
N VAL A 647 -16.01 15.67 21.52
CA VAL A 647 -15.20 14.46 21.41
C VAL A 647 -15.89 13.35 22.19
N ALA A 648 -16.34 13.64 23.41
CA ALA A 648 -17.02 12.68 24.27
C ALA A 648 -18.30 12.08 23.64
N TRP A 649 -19.11 12.89 22.94
CA TRP A 649 -20.30 12.41 22.23
C TRP A 649 -19.98 11.45 21.05
N ASP A 650 -18.84 11.63 20.39
CA ASP A 650 -18.42 10.96 19.15
C ASP A 650 -17.87 9.60 19.54
N ASP A 651 -17.01 9.58 20.56
CA ASP A 651 -16.51 8.37 21.19
C ASP A 651 -17.66 7.51 21.75
N ALA A 652 -18.69 8.13 22.33
CA ALA A 652 -19.86 7.42 22.85
C ALA A 652 -20.69 6.78 21.72
N GLU A 653 -21.04 7.55 20.67
CA GLU A 653 -21.81 7.04 19.52
C GLU A 653 -21.01 5.99 18.73
N LEU A 654 -19.69 6.15 18.61
CA LEU A 654 -18.80 5.14 18.03
C LEU A 654 -18.77 3.87 18.87
N GLY A 655 -18.67 3.99 20.20
CA GLY A 655 -18.72 2.86 21.12
C GLY A 655 -20.04 2.08 21.01
N ASP A 656 -21.15 2.80 20.88
CA ASP A 656 -22.47 2.24 20.60
C ASP A 656 -22.51 1.51 19.25
N LEU A 657 -21.93 2.09 18.19
CA LEU A 657 -21.83 1.44 16.88
C LEU A 657 -21.06 0.12 16.99
N HIS A 658 -19.91 0.12 17.65
CA HIS A 658 -19.08 -1.06 17.91
C HIS A 658 -19.83 -2.14 18.72
N ALA A 659 -20.61 -1.74 19.72
CA ALA A 659 -21.40 -2.67 20.52
C ALA A 659 -22.45 -3.43 19.70
N VAL A 660 -23.03 -2.80 18.67
CA VAL A 660 -24.06 -3.42 17.82
C VAL A 660 -23.45 -4.21 16.66
N TRP A 661 -22.45 -3.66 16.00
CA TRP A 661 -21.95 -4.18 14.73
C TRP A 661 -20.68 -5.02 14.86
N GLY A 662 -19.89 -4.83 15.93
CA GLY A 662 -18.69 -5.61 16.21
C GLY A 662 -17.81 -5.82 14.98
N GLU A 663 -17.67 -7.08 14.56
CA GLU A 663 -16.83 -7.48 13.43
C GLU A 663 -17.16 -6.72 12.13
N ALA A 664 -18.43 -6.36 11.90
CA ALA A 664 -18.87 -5.66 10.69
C ALA A 664 -18.30 -4.24 10.54
N LEU A 665 -17.84 -3.61 11.63
CA LEU A 665 -17.10 -2.34 11.59
C LEU A 665 -15.59 -2.50 11.41
N THR A 666 -15.08 -3.73 11.61
CA THR A 666 -13.66 -4.02 11.54
C THR A 666 -13.25 -4.70 10.25
N LEU A 667 -14.22 -5.13 9.44
CA LEU A 667 -13.98 -5.88 8.20
C LEU A 667 -14.81 -5.33 7.05
N ASP A 668 -14.12 -4.67 6.12
CA ASP A 668 -14.68 -4.20 4.87
C ASP A 668 -14.47 -5.23 3.73
N PRO A 669 -15.55 -5.79 3.14
CA PRO A 669 -15.44 -6.70 2.01
C PRO A 669 -14.76 -6.09 0.78
N GLY A 670 -14.87 -4.77 0.59
CA GLY A 670 -14.28 -4.05 -0.53
C GLY A 670 -12.76 -3.90 -0.44
N ILE A 671 -12.15 -4.26 0.69
CA ILE A 671 -10.74 -3.97 0.99
C ILE A 671 -9.94 -5.27 1.08
N ASN A 672 -8.91 -5.35 0.24
CA ASN A 672 -7.96 -6.46 0.26
C ASN A 672 -7.18 -6.47 1.59
N PRO A 673 -7.00 -7.62 2.25
CA PRO A 673 -6.30 -7.71 3.54
C PRO A 673 -4.79 -7.43 3.45
N GLN A 674 -4.21 -7.33 2.24
CA GLN A 674 -2.84 -6.85 2.06
C GLN A 674 -2.69 -5.34 2.29
N TRP A 675 -3.78 -4.57 2.30
CA TRP A 675 -3.75 -3.18 2.73
C TRP A 675 -3.50 -3.09 4.25
N ALA A 676 -2.62 -2.17 4.65
CA ALA A 676 -2.43 -1.84 6.04
C ALA A 676 -3.61 -1.01 6.55
N LEU A 677 -4.07 -1.33 7.75
CA LEU A 677 -5.24 -0.70 8.38
C LEU A 677 -4.85 0.27 9.52
N GLY A 678 -3.57 0.53 9.72
CA GLY A 678 -3.07 1.35 10.84
C GLY A 678 -3.01 2.87 10.56
N GLY A 679 -3.25 3.30 9.32
CA GLY A 679 -3.13 4.69 8.89
C GLY A 679 -4.32 5.15 8.05
N ALA A 680 -4.05 6.01 7.06
CA ALA A 680 -5.05 6.40 6.08
C ALA A 680 -5.38 5.21 5.15
N PRO A 681 -6.60 5.12 4.60
CA PRO A 681 -6.92 4.08 3.62
C PRO A 681 -5.87 4.05 2.50
N PHE A 682 -5.36 2.84 2.23
CA PHE A 682 -4.43 2.56 1.12
C PHE A 682 -3.04 3.20 1.20
N ASP A 683 -2.60 3.62 2.40
CA ASP A 683 -1.30 4.27 2.58
C ASP A 683 -0.11 3.30 2.76
N GLY A 684 -0.41 2.02 3.00
CA GLY A 684 0.61 1.00 3.18
C GLY A 684 0.13 -0.43 2.98
N LEU A 685 1.10 -1.34 2.98
CA LEU A 685 0.93 -2.76 2.66
C LEU A 685 1.47 -3.64 3.78
N ARG A 686 0.89 -4.82 3.94
CA ARG A 686 1.32 -5.85 4.88
C ARG A 686 1.12 -7.24 4.30
N GLU A 687 1.79 -8.22 4.89
CA GLU A 687 1.48 -9.63 4.63
C GLU A 687 0.32 -10.07 5.54
N PRO A 688 -0.83 -10.46 4.99
CA PRO A 688 -1.92 -10.99 5.80
C PRO A 688 -1.57 -12.37 6.34
N GLY A 689 -2.04 -12.66 7.55
CA GLY A 689 -1.92 -13.99 8.15
C GLY A 689 -2.72 -15.02 7.35
N LEU A 690 -2.31 -16.29 7.44
CA LEU A 690 -3.01 -17.37 6.72
C LEU A 690 -4.51 -17.42 7.07
N SER A 691 -4.89 -17.21 8.33
CA SER A 691 -6.30 -17.17 8.73
C SER A 691 -7.08 -16.04 8.05
N GLU A 692 -6.47 -14.87 7.86
CA GLU A 692 -7.09 -13.73 7.17
C GLU A 692 -7.28 -14.05 5.68
N ILE A 693 -6.28 -14.64 5.03
CA ILE A 693 -6.35 -15.08 3.63
C ILE A 693 -7.49 -16.09 3.45
N LEU A 694 -7.56 -17.10 4.31
CA LEU A 694 -8.60 -18.13 4.23
C LEU A 694 -9.99 -17.55 4.49
N ALA A 695 -10.13 -16.69 5.49
CA ALA A 695 -11.39 -16.01 5.80
C ALA A 695 -11.86 -15.11 4.63
N PHE A 696 -10.92 -14.47 3.92
CA PHE A 696 -11.23 -13.67 2.73
C PHE A 696 -11.69 -14.53 1.55
N ILE A 697 -11.02 -15.67 1.30
CA ILE A 697 -11.46 -16.65 0.28
C ILE A 697 -12.88 -17.13 0.60
N ASP A 698 -13.14 -17.51 1.85
CA ASP A 698 -14.47 -18.01 2.26
C ASP A 698 -15.54 -16.91 2.18
N ARG A 699 -15.18 -15.64 2.45
CA ARG A 699 -16.09 -14.49 2.35
C ARG A 699 -16.42 -14.13 0.91
N SER A 700 -15.41 -14.00 0.06
CA SER A 700 -15.59 -13.72 -1.36
C SER A 700 -16.41 -14.80 -2.05
N ALA A 701 -16.32 -16.05 -1.59
CA ALA A 701 -17.10 -17.17 -2.07
C ALA A 701 -18.55 -17.25 -1.51
N ARG A 702 -19.06 -16.24 -0.80
CA ARG A 702 -20.48 -16.20 -0.36
C ARG A 702 -21.39 -15.76 -1.50
N ALA A 703 -22.64 -16.20 -1.47
CA ALA A 703 -23.67 -15.73 -2.40
C ALA A 703 -23.88 -14.21 -2.30
N ASP A 704 -23.80 -13.67 -1.09
CA ASP A 704 -23.76 -12.23 -0.84
C ASP A 704 -22.57 -11.91 0.10
N PRO A 705 -21.44 -11.45 -0.47
CA PRO A 705 -20.25 -11.13 0.32
C PRO A 705 -20.35 -9.79 1.08
N TRP A 706 -21.28 -8.91 0.72
CA TRP A 706 -21.45 -7.61 1.40
C TRP A 706 -22.44 -7.65 2.55
N ARG A 707 -23.29 -8.67 2.62
CA ARG A 707 -24.22 -8.87 3.74
C ARG A 707 -23.47 -8.99 5.06
N VAL A 708 -23.94 -8.23 6.05
CA VAL A 708 -23.40 -8.23 7.41
C VAL A 708 -24.39 -8.80 8.40
N THR A 709 -23.89 -9.30 9.52
CA THR A 709 -24.68 -9.74 10.67
C THR A 709 -24.38 -8.83 11.86
N LYS A 710 -25.36 -8.63 12.74
CA LYS A 710 -25.16 -7.93 14.01
C LYS A 710 -24.37 -8.81 14.97
N ALA A 711 -23.69 -8.20 15.94
CA ALA A 711 -23.02 -8.94 17.00
C ALA A 711 -24.03 -9.78 17.81
N GLY A 712 -23.75 -11.08 17.99
CA GLY A 712 -24.56 -11.98 18.82
C GLY A 712 -25.82 -12.57 18.17
N VAL A 713 -25.96 -12.48 16.84
CA VAL A 713 -27.03 -13.15 16.06
C VAL A 713 -26.49 -14.36 15.31
#